data_AF-A0A814D7Z3-F1
#
_entry.id   AF-A0A814D7Z3-F1
#
_cell.length_a   1.000
_cell.length_b   1.000
_cell.length_c   1.000
_cell.angle_alpha   90.00
_cell.angle_beta   90.00
_cell.angle_gamma   90.00
#
_symmetry.space_group_name_H-M   'P 1'
#
loop_
_entity.id
_entity.type
_entity.pdbx_description
1 polymer ?
#
loop_
_entity_poly.entity_id
_entity_poly.type
_entity_poly.pdbx_seq_one_letter_code
_entity_poly.pdbx_strand_id
1 'polypeptide(L)'
;RFIDTFCSNMSFTINKMVACSSTVATFNKEDMVLLNSANDLKREHNFSNDSYILYFGIPIPTFIDNIDGHSMTGEFVLPLTEFKFEAYAVGFEFYAYKTGEILVSIDENKNCGNSISCNEYLMQNYPDYNNWQTAGSIKLNLVKGYNKIMIPGVFEIIKKGSMMKISQSNPIVAIDKGNDSIFSDFICNSQGLIKLNYSANWRFYANVIIDKSYMTKTFEFSLVFDLGFNETFRNFNVTIKFLDTDFELKRFFNISQTRYLDINCPNSNKTLNETIKCSVIGISQIKGDFLNIWFDGEEIKNYSLSDPNQKETASFFGFYDTMVKILDPISVDFVGEFVMPNTEFRMDANMVGFECYVVTPGTINLWVLDMGTNCNKLFSCSEYFYKLSGYDTRINLGFYTLVKGYNKLQLKRAYKVKKGQILSFSTTNSNLMGLNLTENGMMTDFKGQDYYAKLNQEISWRFYFNAIVDKFFYVSHFYLSKRFTQLKNDTFEISYLNAEIERTNVKFNRMFNVTIVRIPLIEEITLYLTKTRHVLDQNLFFVFVSSYFYDEINIKFGNDEIIKINVTDDLFNLKNYFGLSMLNESNNIAFKYDHYQTFILTNTEVRFSTEILGFELYVYQPGVIILGIQTFSECGREISCANFLEEYGTIPKVNFSTSKEYIVSKGYNQLYLREKIKIAPGSMVFMSSYGYNPALVYVSREDALVNDYKIINQVLYKINVTKNIRFQVNMLINEDSFYEYMINVNYDFPSYGIHTMNLGLIGQTNNYYKNISLRLEKNQNVDVYCKDSNHTLDKRLGCYVIATSMNKTDTLLLPSENLTVSFQNETVDYFGNYDRSKNITNIVSTTLTGLFLLTNTEFYFDAYSYGFEIFAADSGNIVLEFVNSCGQQCVDSIISNYPSYKYSKTGFCSLTVDVKKGYNKINNTQQCWIKKGQIVLLSTSKPGIVAINITESEIVSDFNIQFYPTTIQKINPYKNSRFYVNALIDRSYYSGVLTFIKNFNNKNNTHITATYDNSNKTLTRYYEVTERK
;
A
#
# COMPACT_ATOMS: atom_id res chain seq x y z
N ARG A 1 23.08 40.37 51.60
CA ARG A 1 23.24 40.60 50.15
C ARG A 1 23.08 39.27 49.43
N PHE A 2 22.46 39.28 48.26
CA PHE A 2 22.20 38.13 47.42
C PHE A 2 22.22 38.58 45.96
N ILE A 3 22.79 37.77 45.08
CA ILE A 3 22.74 37.95 43.62
C ILE A 3 22.36 36.60 43.04
N ASP A 4 21.36 36.58 42.19
CA ASP A 4 21.09 35.47 41.29
C ASP A 4 20.82 36.00 39.88
N THR A 5 21.14 35.17 38.91
CA THR A 5 20.98 35.46 37.49
C THR A 5 20.44 34.22 36.83
N PHE A 6 19.28 34.38 36.22
CA PHE A 6 18.71 33.41 35.32
C PHE A 6 18.91 33.85 33.89
N CYS A 7 19.11 32.91 32.97
CA CYS A 7 18.97 33.22 31.56
C CYS A 7 18.18 32.13 30.84
N SER A 8 17.30 32.55 29.93
CA SER A 8 16.35 31.65 29.27
C SER A 8 17.02 30.61 28.36
N ASN A 9 18.25 30.88 27.89
CA ASN A 9 18.99 30.05 26.93
C ASN A 9 20.47 29.82 27.35
N MET A 10 20.75 29.57 28.64
CA MET A 10 22.13 29.49 29.18
C MET A 10 23.05 28.49 28.47
N SER A 11 22.47 27.38 28.00
CA SER A 11 23.24 26.27 27.46
C SER A 11 23.54 26.43 25.97
N PHE A 12 22.62 27.04 25.21
CA PHE A 12 22.68 27.13 23.74
C PHE A 12 21.75 28.24 23.23
N THR A 13 22.29 29.20 22.48
CA THR A 13 21.56 30.42 22.10
C THR A 13 21.10 30.42 20.65
N ILE A 14 19.87 30.88 20.41
CA ILE A 14 19.47 31.43 19.11
C ILE A 14 20.08 32.83 18.97
N ASN A 15 20.52 33.20 17.77
CA ASN A 15 21.02 34.53 17.41
C ASN A 15 22.19 35.01 18.27
N LYS A 16 22.93 34.10 18.89
CA LYS A 16 23.99 34.44 19.85
C LYS A 16 23.49 35.31 21.01
N MET A 17 22.18 35.36 21.24
CA MET A 17 21.55 36.22 22.22
C MET A 17 21.19 35.39 23.46
N VAL A 18 21.71 35.81 24.61
CA VAL A 18 21.24 35.34 25.90
C VAL A 18 20.41 36.45 26.52
N ALA A 19 19.12 36.17 26.73
CA ALA A 19 18.28 37.01 27.58
C ALA A 19 18.39 36.52 29.02
N CYS A 20 18.79 37.41 29.92
CA CYS A 20 18.98 37.15 31.33
C CYS A 20 18.10 38.08 32.17
N SER A 21 17.73 37.60 33.35
CA SER A 21 17.15 38.40 34.41
C SER A 21 17.95 38.16 35.68
N SER A 22 18.44 39.23 36.27
CA SER A 22 19.17 39.17 37.52
C SER A 22 18.38 39.77 38.64
N THR A 23 18.25 39.01 39.72
CA THR A 23 17.60 39.42 40.95
C THR A 23 18.66 39.60 42.02
N VAL A 24 18.77 40.82 42.50
CA VAL A 24 19.64 41.19 43.61
C VAL A 24 18.80 41.55 44.82
N ALA A 25 19.27 41.19 46.01
CA ALA A 25 18.59 41.50 47.26
C ALA A 25 19.57 41.98 48.34
N THR A 26 19.17 43.01 49.07
CA THR A 26 19.98 43.63 50.13
C THR A 26 19.13 44.23 51.25
N PHE A 27 19.74 44.41 52.41
CA PHE A 27 19.17 45.15 53.54
C PHE A 27 19.53 46.65 53.51
N ASN A 28 20.56 47.03 52.74
CA ASN A 28 21.07 48.41 52.69
C ASN A 28 20.63 49.11 51.40
N LYS A 29 19.94 50.25 51.53
CA LYS A 29 19.39 51.03 50.42
C LYS A 29 20.45 51.76 49.60
N GLU A 30 21.63 51.95 50.19
CA GLU A 30 22.77 52.65 49.57
C GLU A 30 23.63 51.73 48.69
N ASP A 31 23.36 50.43 48.72
CA ASP A 31 24.07 49.48 47.87
C ASP A 31 23.85 49.81 46.39
N MET A 32 24.89 49.55 45.59
CA MET A 32 24.84 49.66 44.13
C MET A 32 25.33 48.38 43.50
N VAL A 33 24.69 47.95 42.42
CA VAL A 33 25.05 46.74 41.68
C VAL A 33 25.56 47.12 40.31
N LEU A 34 26.73 46.60 39.95
CA LEU A 34 27.32 46.72 38.62
C LEU A 34 27.16 45.39 37.86
N LEU A 35 26.47 45.44 36.73
CA LEU A 35 26.50 44.42 35.69
C LEU A 35 27.66 44.73 34.73
N ASN A 36 28.63 43.82 34.65
CA ASN A 36 29.75 43.88 33.72
C ASN A 36 29.70 42.67 32.78
N SER A 37 29.46 42.91 31.50
CA SER A 37 29.37 41.85 30.47
C SER A 37 30.65 41.73 29.63
N ALA A 38 30.78 40.62 28.90
CA ALA A 38 31.92 40.36 28.04
C ALA A 38 32.13 41.35 26.87
N ASN A 39 31.14 42.19 26.55
CA ASN A 39 31.24 43.23 25.50
C ASN A 39 31.54 44.62 26.10
N ASP A 40 32.14 44.67 27.29
CA ASP A 40 32.42 45.90 28.05
C ASP A 40 31.18 46.75 28.41
N LEU A 41 29.95 46.21 28.20
CA LEU A 41 28.74 46.88 28.64
C LEU A 41 28.66 46.83 30.17
N LYS A 42 28.76 48.03 30.76
CA LYS A 42 28.63 48.29 32.19
C LYS A 42 27.30 48.98 32.47
N ARG A 43 26.48 48.41 33.35
CA ARG A 43 25.24 49.03 33.84
C ARG A 43 25.24 49.04 35.35
N GLU A 44 24.94 50.20 35.92
CA GLU A 44 24.82 50.39 37.37
C GLU A 44 23.34 50.49 37.75
N HIS A 45 22.99 49.84 38.86
CA HIS A 45 21.65 49.82 39.40
C HIS A 45 21.69 50.19 40.89
N ASN A 46 20.89 51.19 41.29
CA ASN A 46 20.75 51.61 42.69
C ASN A 46 19.42 51.13 43.29
N PHE A 47 19.33 51.04 44.62
CA PHE A 47 18.12 50.62 45.34
C PHE A 47 17.31 51.79 45.94
N SER A 48 17.70 53.04 45.66
CA SER A 48 17.16 54.24 46.33
C SER A 48 15.63 54.41 46.22
N ASN A 49 15.01 53.84 45.19
CA ASN A 49 13.57 53.95 44.92
C ASN A 49 12.82 52.63 45.15
N ASP A 50 13.49 51.55 45.57
CA ASP A 50 12.88 50.23 45.68
C ASP A 50 12.19 50.07 47.05
N SER A 51 11.00 49.48 47.07
CA SER A 51 10.25 49.24 48.30
C SER A 51 10.79 48.06 49.09
N TYR A 52 10.67 48.13 50.41
CA TYR A 52 10.92 46.98 51.28
C TYR A 52 9.87 45.88 51.07
N ILE A 53 10.35 44.64 50.98
CA ILE A 53 9.57 43.42 50.81
C ILE A 53 9.73 42.56 52.06
N LEU A 54 8.64 41.93 52.49
CA LEU A 54 8.55 41.10 53.69
C LEU A 54 8.24 39.63 53.36
N TYR A 55 8.48 39.20 52.12
CA TYR A 55 8.21 37.84 51.68
C TYR A 55 9.23 37.39 50.62
N PHE A 56 9.44 36.07 50.51
CA PHE A 56 10.09 35.43 49.37
C PHE A 56 9.05 34.87 48.41
N GLY A 57 9.22 35.17 47.13
CA GLY A 57 8.26 34.85 46.07
C GLY A 57 7.95 36.09 45.23
N ILE A 58 6.76 36.16 44.64
CA ILE A 58 6.32 37.22 43.72
C ILE A 58 5.05 37.85 44.27
N PRO A 59 4.84 39.18 44.16
CA PRO A 59 3.62 39.81 44.64
C PRO A 59 2.37 39.05 44.16
N ILE A 60 1.56 38.55 45.10
CA ILE A 60 0.30 37.89 44.79
C ILE A 60 -0.77 38.97 44.71
N PRO A 61 -1.45 39.14 43.55
CA PRO A 61 -2.54 40.10 43.46
C PRO A 61 -3.67 39.69 44.42
N THR A 62 -4.25 40.67 45.10
CA THR A 62 -5.37 40.43 46.04
C THR A 62 -6.64 39.97 45.33
N PHE A 63 -6.72 40.16 44.02
CA PHE A 63 -7.83 39.76 43.17
C PHE A 63 -7.33 39.33 41.79
N ILE A 64 -7.84 38.21 41.30
CA ILE A 64 -7.55 37.65 39.97
C ILE A 64 -8.88 37.41 39.27
N ASP A 65 -9.14 38.11 38.17
CA ASP A 65 -10.40 38.07 37.42
C ASP A 65 -10.74 36.67 36.87
N ASN A 66 -9.74 35.90 36.46
CA ASN A 66 -9.88 34.54 35.94
C ASN A 66 -8.85 33.60 36.54
N ILE A 67 -9.24 32.90 37.60
CA ILE A 67 -8.40 31.84 38.18
C ILE A 67 -8.71 30.55 37.42
N ASP A 68 -7.81 30.17 36.53
CA ASP A 68 -7.89 28.87 35.89
C ASP A 68 -7.64 27.75 36.91
N GLY A 69 -8.60 26.85 37.06
CA GLY A 69 -8.36 25.59 37.75
C GLY A 69 -7.30 24.77 37.01
N HIS A 70 -6.37 24.17 37.75
CA HIS A 70 -5.51 23.10 37.23
C HIS A 70 -5.99 21.75 37.76
N SER A 71 -5.58 20.65 37.12
CA SER A 71 -5.91 19.29 37.57
C SER A 71 -4.79 18.63 38.39
N MET A 72 -3.64 19.30 38.51
CA MET A 72 -2.43 18.71 39.11
C MET A 72 -2.56 18.53 40.63
N THR A 73 -2.14 17.35 41.11
CA THR A 73 -2.02 16.97 42.52
C THR A 73 -0.62 16.38 42.76
N GLY A 74 -0.18 16.32 44.01
CA GLY A 74 1.14 15.80 44.37
C GLY A 74 1.99 16.85 45.10
N GLU A 75 3.31 16.68 45.03
CA GLU A 75 4.29 17.58 45.61
C GLU A 75 4.84 18.53 44.56
N PHE A 76 5.01 19.79 44.91
CA PHE A 76 5.47 20.83 44.00
C PHE A 76 6.56 21.66 44.65
N VAL A 77 7.67 21.85 43.96
CA VAL A 77 8.81 22.67 44.39
C VAL A 77 8.69 24.04 43.73
N LEU A 78 8.82 25.10 44.52
CA LEU A 78 8.54 26.48 44.11
C LEU A 78 9.84 27.32 44.17
N PRO A 79 10.68 27.32 43.11
CA PRO A 79 12.02 27.89 43.19
C PRO A 79 12.06 29.40 43.45
N LEU A 80 11.00 30.11 43.10
CA LEU A 80 10.88 31.56 43.33
C LEU A 80 10.76 31.93 44.81
N THR A 81 10.45 30.97 45.68
CA THR A 81 10.38 31.16 47.13
C THR A 81 11.70 30.91 47.85
N GLU A 82 12.80 30.79 47.10
CA GLU A 82 14.13 30.59 47.67
C GLU A 82 14.48 31.70 48.67
N PHE A 83 14.91 31.29 49.87
CA PHE A 83 15.38 32.15 50.93
C PHE A 83 16.70 32.83 50.53
N LYS A 84 16.66 34.15 50.33
CA LYS A 84 17.82 34.92 49.84
C LYS A 84 18.86 35.21 50.93
N PHE A 85 18.45 35.06 52.19
CA PHE A 85 19.26 35.20 53.39
C PHE A 85 18.59 34.40 54.53
N GLU A 86 19.29 34.24 55.64
CA GLU A 86 18.74 33.58 56.83
C GLU A 86 17.63 34.42 57.47
N ALA A 87 16.46 33.82 57.63
CA ALA A 87 15.25 34.47 58.15
C ALA A 87 14.32 33.45 58.81
N TYR A 88 13.40 33.94 59.64
CA TYR A 88 12.29 33.13 60.14
C TYR A 88 11.11 33.21 59.17
N ALA A 89 10.49 32.07 58.85
CA ALA A 89 9.18 32.07 58.20
C ALA A 89 8.10 32.39 59.25
N VAL A 90 7.51 33.58 59.15
CA VAL A 90 6.47 34.06 60.09
C VAL A 90 5.07 33.89 59.51
N GLY A 91 4.94 33.49 58.25
CA GLY A 91 3.65 33.29 57.58
C GLY A 91 3.79 32.84 56.14
N PHE A 92 2.66 32.67 55.47
CA PHE A 92 2.58 32.35 54.05
C PHE A 92 1.44 33.14 53.39
N GLU A 93 1.61 33.44 52.12
CA GLU A 93 0.54 33.97 51.28
C GLU A 93 0.24 32.97 50.16
N PHE A 94 -1.03 32.71 49.91
CA PHE A 94 -1.48 31.83 48.84
C PHE A 94 -2.68 32.43 48.14
N TYR A 95 -2.80 32.25 46.83
CA TYR A 95 -4.08 32.38 46.16
C TYR A 95 -4.66 30.99 45.94
N ALA A 96 -5.79 30.66 46.55
CA ALA A 96 -6.41 29.34 46.43
C ALA A 96 -7.54 29.34 45.39
N TYR A 97 -7.48 28.42 44.44
CA TYR A 97 -8.54 28.18 43.46
C TYR A 97 -9.80 27.58 44.11
N LYS A 98 -9.62 26.74 45.14
CA LYS A 98 -10.70 26.16 45.95
C LYS A 98 -10.28 26.03 47.40
N THR A 99 -11.25 25.91 48.30
CA THR A 99 -10.99 25.64 49.73
C THR A 99 -10.43 24.23 49.92
N GLY A 100 -9.42 24.06 50.78
CA GLY A 100 -8.83 22.76 51.10
C GLY A 100 -7.57 22.82 51.96
N GLU A 101 -7.09 21.65 52.41
CA GLU A 101 -5.83 21.51 53.16
C GLU A 101 -4.65 21.30 52.22
N ILE A 102 -3.55 22.04 52.45
CA ILE A 102 -2.24 21.78 51.85
C ILE A 102 -1.19 21.53 52.94
N LEU A 103 -0.15 20.79 52.61
CA LEU A 103 1.06 20.67 53.41
C LEU A 103 2.14 21.57 52.79
N VAL A 104 2.65 22.51 53.55
CA VAL A 104 3.77 23.36 53.16
C VAL A 104 5.01 22.86 53.87
N SER A 105 6.08 22.61 53.14
CA SER A 105 7.40 22.31 53.71
C SER A 105 8.44 23.27 53.17
N ILE A 106 9.51 23.44 53.94
CA ILE A 106 10.70 24.19 53.52
C ILE A 106 11.81 23.18 53.35
N ASP A 107 12.31 23.03 52.13
CA ASP A 107 13.35 22.07 51.80
C ASP A 107 14.69 22.81 51.64
N GLU A 108 15.78 22.22 52.17
CA GLU A 108 17.14 22.73 52.10
C GLU A 108 18.07 21.73 51.40
N ASN A 109 19.11 22.24 50.74
CA ASN A 109 20.14 21.42 50.12
C ASN A 109 21.53 22.01 50.42
N LYS A 110 22.43 21.17 50.94
CA LYS A 110 23.77 21.59 51.39
C LYS A 110 24.69 22.02 50.23
N ASN A 111 24.35 21.64 48.99
CA ASN A 111 25.16 21.92 47.80
C ASN A 111 24.85 23.30 47.17
N CYS A 112 23.89 24.06 47.71
CA CYS A 112 23.51 25.37 47.22
C CYS A 112 23.22 26.37 48.35
N GLY A 113 22.84 27.61 48.01
CA GLY A 113 22.57 28.72 48.93
C GLY A 113 23.78 29.62 49.20
N ASN A 114 24.98 29.04 49.32
CA ASN A 114 26.21 29.80 49.59
C ASN A 114 26.96 30.23 48.32
N SER A 115 27.41 29.26 47.51
CA SER A 115 28.20 29.49 46.29
C SER A 115 27.37 29.67 45.03
N ILE A 116 26.16 29.11 45.02
CA ILE A 116 25.23 29.06 43.89
C ILE A 116 23.82 29.19 44.46
N SER A 117 22.89 29.86 43.77
CA SER A 117 21.50 29.84 44.21
C SER A 117 20.95 28.42 44.10
N CYS A 118 20.07 28.05 45.01
CA CYS A 118 19.44 26.74 45.02
C CYS A 118 18.49 26.55 43.84
N ASN A 119 17.92 27.64 43.34
CA ASN A 119 17.18 27.65 42.11
C ASN A 119 18.06 27.33 40.89
N GLU A 120 19.22 27.96 40.77
CA GLU A 120 20.14 27.63 39.67
C GLU A 120 20.71 26.22 39.81
N TYR A 121 21.07 25.78 41.01
CA TYR A 121 21.50 24.41 41.26
C TYR A 121 20.44 23.40 40.78
N LEU A 122 19.17 23.68 41.06
CA LEU A 122 18.04 22.88 40.59
C LEU A 122 17.96 22.85 39.06
N MET A 123 18.18 23.99 38.38
CA MET A 123 18.19 24.05 36.92
C MET A 123 19.39 23.32 36.29
N GLN A 124 20.58 23.40 36.90
CA GLN A 124 21.78 22.72 36.40
C GLN A 124 21.73 21.20 36.57
N ASN A 125 21.04 20.73 37.63
CA ASN A 125 20.92 19.30 37.94
C ASN A 125 19.58 18.70 37.52
N TYR A 126 18.69 19.48 36.88
CA TYR A 126 17.37 19.03 36.45
C TYR A 126 17.44 17.73 35.61
N PRO A 127 16.60 16.71 35.89
CA PRO A 127 15.47 16.72 36.84
C PRO A 127 15.81 16.19 38.25
N ASP A 128 17.08 16.12 38.65
CA ASP A 128 17.46 15.55 39.95
C ASP A 128 17.03 16.43 41.14
N TYR A 129 16.23 15.86 42.04
CA TYR A 129 15.84 16.44 43.33
C TYR A 129 16.22 15.54 44.50
N ASN A 130 17.22 14.68 44.32
CA ASN A 130 17.78 13.90 45.39
C ASN A 130 18.63 14.81 46.31
N ASN A 131 18.78 14.40 47.57
CA ASN A 131 19.57 15.11 48.60
C ASN A 131 18.97 16.41 49.16
N TRP A 132 17.70 16.69 48.88
CA TRP A 132 16.95 17.75 49.56
C TRP A 132 16.43 17.24 50.90
N GLN A 133 16.59 18.03 51.96
CA GLN A 133 16.15 17.72 53.31
C GLN A 133 15.07 18.71 53.73
N THR A 134 13.96 18.22 54.26
CA THR A 134 12.91 19.11 54.78
C THR A 134 13.34 19.69 56.11
N ALA A 135 13.56 21.01 56.16
CA ALA A 135 13.90 21.76 57.36
C ALA A 135 12.71 21.90 58.32
N GLY A 136 11.48 21.90 57.78
CA GLY A 136 10.25 21.90 58.57
C GLY A 136 9.01 21.77 57.69
N SER A 137 7.85 21.50 58.28
CA SER A 137 6.58 21.44 57.55
C SER A 137 5.38 21.84 58.42
N ILE A 138 4.33 22.33 57.77
CA ILE A 138 3.08 22.75 58.39
C ILE A 138 1.88 22.47 57.49
N LYS A 139 0.78 22.00 58.08
CA LYS A 139 -0.52 21.88 57.40
C LYS A 139 -1.30 23.17 57.50
N LEU A 140 -1.82 23.65 56.37
CA LEU A 140 -2.60 24.88 56.27
C LEU A 140 -3.94 24.60 55.60
N ASN A 141 -5.01 25.14 56.19
CA ASN A 141 -6.34 25.16 55.58
C ASN A 141 -6.52 26.47 54.81
N LEU A 142 -6.64 26.38 53.49
CA LEU A 142 -6.86 27.53 52.61
C LEU A 142 -8.35 27.68 52.29
N VAL A 143 -8.82 28.92 52.23
CA VAL A 143 -10.15 29.30 51.74
C VAL A 143 -10.00 29.79 50.30
N LYS A 144 -10.97 29.51 49.41
CA LYS A 144 -10.94 30.05 48.04
C LYS A 144 -10.68 31.57 48.01
N GLY A 145 -9.75 32.02 47.18
CA GLY A 145 -9.30 33.41 47.08
C GLY A 145 -7.91 33.66 47.69
N TYR A 146 -7.59 34.91 47.99
CA TYR A 146 -6.34 35.29 48.65
C TYR A 146 -6.33 34.88 50.13
N ASN A 147 -5.27 34.19 50.55
CA ASN A 147 -5.02 33.75 51.92
C ASN A 147 -3.70 34.34 52.40
N LYS A 148 -3.71 34.92 53.60
CA LYS A 148 -2.50 35.36 54.31
C LYS A 148 -2.53 34.76 55.71
N ILE A 149 -1.65 33.81 55.97
CA ILE A 149 -1.67 32.98 57.18
C ILE A 149 -0.38 33.22 57.95
N MET A 150 -0.47 33.79 59.14
CA MET A 150 0.68 33.97 60.03
C MET A 150 0.87 32.72 60.89
N ILE A 151 2.12 32.27 61.06
CA ILE A 151 2.47 31.06 61.80
C ILE A 151 3.45 31.38 62.95
N PRO A 152 3.06 31.21 64.22
CA PRO A 152 3.94 31.51 65.34
C PRO A 152 4.94 30.35 65.58
N GLY A 153 6.23 30.60 65.30
CA GLY A 153 7.35 29.81 65.84
C GLY A 153 7.47 28.36 65.36
N VAL A 154 6.96 28.04 64.15
CA VAL A 154 6.95 26.66 63.63
C VAL A 154 8.28 26.26 63.00
N PHE A 155 8.96 27.22 62.36
CA PHE A 155 10.25 26.98 61.73
C PHE A 155 11.37 27.59 62.58
N GLU A 156 12.47 26.85 62.71
CA GLU A 156 13.75 27.43 63.15
C GLU A 156 14.24 28.47 62.12
N ILE A 157 15.37 29.13 62.38
CA ILE A 157 15.98 30.03 61.39
C ILE A 157 16.21 29.23 60.10
N ILE A 158 15.53 29.63 59.03
CA ILE A 158 15.63 28.96 57.74
C ILE A 158 16.91 29.45 57.07
N LYS A 159 17.72 28.50 56.59
CA LYS A 159 18.99 28.80 55.94
C LYS A 159 18.78 29.47 54.59
N LYS A 160 19.77 30.27 54.18
CA LYS A 160 19.85 30.78 52.82
C LYS A 160 19.86 29.63 51.81
N GLY A 161 19.07 29.74 50.75
CA GLY A 161 18.92 28.73 49.70
C GLY A 161 17.76 27.76 49.90
N SER A 162 17.16 27.69 51.10
CA SER A 162 15.98 26.85 51.29
C SER A 162 14.81 27.30 50.39
N MET A 163 13.97 26.39 49.93
CA MET A 163 12.84 26.68 49.03
C MET A 163 11.54 26.07 49.57
N MET A 164 10.40 26.67 49.25
CA MET A 164 9.10 26.12 49.59
C MET A 164 8.76 24.94 48.69
N LYS A 165 8.22 23.89 49.31
CA LYS A 165 7.53 22.79 48.64
C LYS A 165 6.10 22.73 49.16
N ILE A 166 5.14 22.56 48.27
CA ILE A 166 3.73 22.37 48.64
C ILE A 166 3.30 20.97 48.25
N SER A 167 2.52 20.31 49.09
CA SER A 167 1.90 19.01 48.81
C SER A 167 0.39 19.15 48.95
N GLN A 168 -0.33 18.77 47.90
CA GLN A 168 -1.77 18.90 47.83
C GLN A 168 -2.39 17.65 47.19
N SER A 169 -3.37 17.05 47.89
CA SER A 169 -4.14 15.90 47.39
C SER A 169 -5.19 16.29 46.34
N ASN A 170 -5.41 17.59 46.20
CA ASN A 170 -6.41 18.24 45.36
C ASN A 170 -5.80 19.53 44.79
N PRO A 171 -6.19 19.99 43.59
CA PRO A 171 -5.67 21.23 43.03
C PRO A 171 -6.24 22.46 43.76
N ILE A 172 -5.60 22.84 44.86
CA ILE A 172 -6.08 23.85 45.81
C ILE A 172 -5.44 25.22 45.50
N VAL A 173 -4.13 25.28 45.31
CA VAL A 173 -3.40 26.54 45.07
C VAL A 173 -3.52 26.95 43.61
N ALA A 174 -3.87 28.21 43.33
CA ALA A 174 -3.99 28.73 41.97
C ALA A 174 -2.63 28.81 41.26
N ILE A 175 -2.65 28.63 39.94
CA ILE A 175 -1.48 28.75 39.07
C ILE A 175 -1.57 30.02 38.23
N ASP A 176 -0.50 30.79 38.23
CA ASP A 176 -0.22 31.81 37.25
C ASP A 176 0.28 31.17 35.97
N LYS A 177 -0.54 31.27 34.92
CA LYS A 177 -0.21 30.78 33.58
C LYS A 177 0.45 31.84 32.70
N GLY A 178 0.64 33.06 33.21
CA GLY A 178 1.37 34.11 32.53
C GLY A 178 2.79 33.65 32.19
N ASN A 179 3.24 33.92 30.95
CA ASN A 179 4.59 33.53 30.54
C ASN A 179 5.67 34.55 30.97
N ASP A 180 5.28 35.54 31.77
CA ASP A 180 6.15 36.62 32.24
C ASP A 180 7.06 36.17 33.39
N SER A 181 6.85 34.96 33.92
CA SER A 181 7.71 34.42 34.96
C SER A 181 9.07 34.00 34.41
N ILE A 182 10.12 34.30 35.17
CA ILE A 182 11.49 33.85 34.90
C ILE A 182 11.60 32.32 35.07
N PHE A 183 10.87 31.76 36.04
CA PHE A 183 10.92 30.34 36.41
C PHE A 183 9.52 29.73 36.45
N SER A 184 9.46 28.46 36.06
CA SER A 184 8.32 27.60 36.37
C SER A 184 8.51 26.96 37.72
N ASP A 185 7.41 26.60 38.35
CA ASP A 185 7.44 25.61 39.41
C ASP A 185 7.49 24.20 38.82
N PHE A 186 7.79 23.23 39.67
CA PHE A 186 8.02 21.85 39.29
C PHE A 186 7.13 20.92 40.11
N ILE A 187 6.54 19.92 39.47
CA ILE A 187 6.02 18.75 40.19
C ILE A 187 7.20 17.84 40.54
N CYS A 188 7.26 17.40 41.80
CA CYS A 188 8.26 16.50 42.33
C CYS A 188 7.63 15.12 42.52
N ASN A 189 8.23 14.09 41.91
CA ASN A 189 7.80 12.70 42.07
C ASN A 189 9.02 11.77 42.19
N SER A 190 8.78 10.47 42.26
CA SER A 190 9.87 9.47 42.40
C SER A 190 10.84 9.42 41.21
N GLN A 191 10.52 10.07 40.08
CA GLN A 191 11.36 10.15 38.89
C GLN A 191 12.15 11.47 38.80
N GLY A 192 11.91 12.40 39.73
CA GLY A 192 12.55 13.72 39.80
C GLY A 192 11.56 14.87 39.62
N LEU A 193 12.08 15.99 39.11
CA LEU A 193 11.30 17.19 38.81
C LEU A 193 10.75 17.15 37.38
N ILE A 194 9.51 17.63 37.23
CA ILE A 194 8.90 17.87 35.94
C ILE A 194 8.33 19.29 35.96
N LYS A 195 8.67 20.10 34.95
CA LYS A 195 8.15 21.46 34.82
C LYS A 195 6.62 21.44 34.70
N LEU A 196 5.90 22.33 35.39
CA LEU A 196 4.41 22.38 35.32
C LEU A 196 3.89 22.55 33.89
N ASN A 197 4.61 23.31 33.07
CA ASN A 197 4.38 23.42 31.64
C ASN A 197 5.75 23.58 30.94
N TYR A 198 6.04 22.78 29.91
CA TYR A 198 7.36 22.87 29.26
C TYR A 198 7.51 24.17 28.44
N SER A 199 6.44 24.58 27.75
CA SER A 199 6.38 25.75 26.86
C SER A 199 6.20 27.09 27.59
N ALA A 200 5.68 27.07 28.82
CA ALA A 200 5.40 28.27 29.60
C ALA A 200 5.92 28.15 31.03
N ASN A 201 6.28 29.27 31.64
CA ASN A 201 6.78 29.27 33.01
C ASN A 201 5.65 29.35 34.05
N TRP A 202 4.83 28.30 34.12
CA TRP A 202 3.72 28.21 35.07
C TRP A 202 4.22 28.16 36.51
N ARG A 203 3.58 28.93 37.39
CA ARG A 203 3.94 29.01 38.82
C ARG A 203 2.70 29.06 39.70
N PHE A 204 2.82 28.67 40.96
CA PHE A 204 1.79 28.84 41.97
C PHE A 204 1.83 30.27 42.51
N TYR A 205 0.65 30.82 42.80
CA TYR A 205 0.53 32.05 43.59
C TYR A 205 0.81 31.74 45.05
N ALA A 206 2.09 31.72 45.43
CA ALA A 206 2.52 31.38 46.76
C ALA A 206 3.79 32.12 47.19
N ASN A 207 3.78 32.68 48.40
CA ASN A 207 4.90 33.38 49.02
C ASN A 207 5.14 32.90 50.44
N VAL A 208 6.39 33.03 50.91
CA VAL A 208 6.77 32.83 52.30
C VAL A 208 6.98 34.19 52.95
N ILE A 209 6.21 34.53 53.98
CA ILE A 209 6.36 35.78 54.74
C ILE A 209 7.50 35.59 55.75
N ILE A 210 8.36 36.60 55.85
CA ILE A 210 9.56 36.55 56.69
C ILE A 210 9.58 37.67 57.74
N ASP A 211 10.38 37.49 58.78
CA ASP A 211 10.56 38.44 59.89
C ASP A 211 11.40 39.68 59.53
N LYS A 212 12.12 39.63 58.41
CA LYS A 212 13.03 40.70 57.95
C LYS A 212 12.51 41.36 56.69
N SER A 213 12.57 42.69 56.65
CA SER A 213 12.35 43.46 55.43
C SER A 213 13.64 43.61 54.63
N TYR A 214 13.57 43.45 53.31
CA TYR A 214 14.71 43.64 52.41
C TYR A 214 14.28 44.36 51.13
N MET A 215 15.23 44.91 50.38
CA MET A 215 14.97 45.44 49.04
C MET A 215 15.42 44.41 48.02
N THR A 216 14.61 44.22 46.99
CA THR A 216 15.00 43.44 45.82
C THR A 216 14.92 44.30 44.58
N LYS A 217 15.80 44.02 43.62
CA LYS A 217 15.76 44.61 42.31
C LYS A 217 15.97 43.51 41.30
N THR A 218 15.03 43.39 40.39
CA THR A 218 15.15 42.51 39.23
C THR A 218 15.36 43.38 38.00
N PHE A 219 16.42 43.11 37.26
CA PHE A 219 16.67 43.80 36.00
C PHE A 219 16.94 42.79 34.89
N GLU A 220 16.33 43.05 33.75
CA GLU A 220 16.50 42.26 32.55
C GLU A 220 17.61 42.84 31.69
N PHE A 221 18.41 41.97 31.10
CA PHE A 221 19.43 42.35 30.14
C PHE A 221 19.56 41.27 29.08
N SER A 222 19.86 41.69 27.86
CA SER A 222 20.18 40.77 26.76
C SER A 222 21.59 41.02 26.31
N LEU A 223 22.37 39.95 26.19
CA LEU A 223 23.74 39.99 25.71
C LEU A 223 23.78 39.31 24.36
N VAL A 224 24.34 40.00 23.38
CA VAL A 224 24.64 39.43 22.07
C VAL A 224 26.13 39.11 22.06
N PHE A 225 26.46 37.83 21.94
CA PHE A 225 27.85 37.39 21.97
C PHE A 225 28.38 37.25 20.54
N ASP A 226 29.45 37.95 20.21
CA ASP A 226 30.09 37.79 18.90
C ASP A 226 31.10 36.64 18.95
N LEU A 227 30.71 35.48 18.42
CA LEU A 227 31.69 34.49 17.96
C LEU A 227 32.11 34.82 16.53
N GLY A 228 33.39 34.62 16.23
CA GLY A 228 33.89 34.71 14.87
C GLY A 228 33.20 33.70 13.95
N PHE A 229 33.17 33.97 12.64
CA PHE A 229 32.49 33.12 11.65
C PHE A 229 32.89 31.63 11.70
N ASN A 230 34.14 31.36 12.08
CA ASN A 230 34.71 30.01 12.19
C ASN A 230 34.64 29.40 13.60
N GLU A 231 34.23 30.17 14.61
CA GLU A 231 34.11 29.69 15.99
C GLU A 231 32.75 29.01 16.17
N THR A 232 32.75 27.70 16.36
CA THR A 232 31.52 26.94 16.67
C THR A 232 31.11 27.05 18.12
N PHE A 233 32.04 27.47 18.99
CA PHE A 233 31.89 27.48 20.43
C PHE A 233 32.86 28.48 21.10
N ARG A 234 32.38 29.25 22.08
CA ARG A 234 33.22 30.02 23.01
C ARG A 234 32.50 30.19 24.35
N ASN A 235 33.31 30.26 25.40
CA ASN A 235 32.83 30.57 26.74
C ASN A 235 32.92 32.08 26.97
N PHE A 236 31.81 32.70 27.33
CA PHE A 236 31.76 34.08 27.80
C PHE A 236 31.43 34.12 29.27
N ASN A 237 31.76 35.22 29.95
CA ASN A 237 31.31 35.43 31.31
C ASN A 237 30.59 36.76 31.49
N VAL A 238 29.72 36.80 32.49
CA VAL A 238 29.04 38.00 32.97
C VAL A 238 29.26 38.06 34.44
N THR A 239 29.73 39.21 34.92
CA THR A 239 29.97 39.45 36.33
C THR A 239 28.95 40.46 36.83
N ILE A 240 28.26 40.12 37.91
CA ILE A 240 27.37 41.03 38.62
C ILE A 240 27.93 41.19 40.02
N LYS A 241 28.22 42.41 40.45
CA LYS A 241 28.84 42.64 41.75
C LYS A 241 28.24 43.84 42.47
N PHE A 242 28.23 43.80 43.79
CA PHE A 242 28.00 44.99 44.60
C PHE A 242 29.26 45.87 44.56
N LEU A 243 29.13 47.16 44.24
CA LEU A 243 30.29 48.04 44.00
C LEU A 243 31.16 48.27 45.25
N ASP A 244 30.57 48.18 46.43
CA ASP A 244 31.21 48.43 47.72
C ASP A 244 31.80 47.16 48.37
N THR A 245 31.72 45.99 47.70
CA THR A 245 32.23 44.72 48.24
C THR A 245 32.80 43.78 47.20
N ASP A 246 33.46 42.72 47.69
CA ASP A 246 33.89 41.58 46.89
C ASP A 246 32.75 40.58 46.58
N PHE A 247 31.50 40.89 46.93
CA PHE A 247 30.37 40.01 46.66
C PHE A 247 29.96 40.10 45.18
N GLU A 248 30.43 39.13 44.40
CA GLU A 248 30.16 39.02 42.97
C GLU A 248 29.61 37.65 42.57
N LEU A 249 28.83 37.65 41.50
CA LEU A 249 28.37 36.46 40.80
C LEU A 249 28.94 36.46 39.39
N LYS A 250 29.73 35.43 39.08
CA LYS A 250 30.24 35.16 37.72
C LYS A 250 29.43 34.05 37.08
N ARG A 251 28.74 34.38 35.99
CA ARG A 251 28.03 33.42 35.14
C ARG A 251 28.85 33.15 33.90
N PHE A 252 29.03 31.88 33.56
CA PHE A 252 29.69 31.46 32.32
C PHE A 252 28.63 30.98 31.33
N PHE A 253 28.75 31.42 30.09
CA PHE A 253 27.85 31.10 28.99
C PHE A 253 28.61 30.35 27.91
N ASN A 254 28.11 29.17 27.58
CA ASN A 254 28.61 28.35 26.50
C ASN A 254 27.84 28.72 25.23
N ILE A 255 28.37 29.64 24.44
CA ILE A 255 27.70 30.10 23.23
C ILE A 255 28.15 29.21 22.08
N SER A 256 27.20 28.52 21.45
CA SER A 256 27.44 27.75 20.23
C SER A 256 26.87 28.44 19.00
N GLN A 257 27.47 28.17 17.84
CA GLN A 257 26.92 28.46 16.52
C GLN A 257 26.85 27.18 15.72
N THR A 258 25.97 26.28 16.16
CA THR A 258 25.77 25.03 15.42
C THR A 258 25.02 25.31 14.14
N ARG A 259 25.56 24.74 13.07
CA ARG A 259 25.00 24.77 11.74
C ARG A 259 25.03 23.35 11.22
N TYR A 260 23.97 22.96 10.54
CA TYR A 260 23.85 21.64 9.98
C TYR A 260 23.27 21.75 8.57
N LEU A 261 23.82 20.96 7.68
CA LEU A 261 23.39 20.89 6.29
C LEU A 261 23.43 19.43 5.87
N ASP A 262 22.35 18.98 5.25
CA ASP A 262 22.23 17.64 4.71
C ASP A 262 21.45 17.67 3.40
N ILE A 263 21.84 16.77 2.51
CA ILE A 263 21.23 16.59 1.19
C ILE A 263 20.92 15.11 1.08
N ASN A 264 19.65 14.77 0.94
CA ASN A 264 19.20 13.40 0.74
C ASN A 264 18.56 13.24 -0.63
N CYS A 265 19.08 12.31 -1.43
CA CYS A 265 18.57 12.01 -2.77
C CYS A 265 18.28 10.50 -2.84
N PRO A 266 17.07 10.03 -2.49
CA PRO A 266 16.78 8.60 -2.34
C PRO A 266 16.97 7.79 -3.64
N ASN A 267 16.84 8.42 -4.82
CA ASN A 267 17.02 7.78 -6.12
C ASN A 267 18.33 8.18 -6.83
N SER A 268 19.39 8.48 -6.07
CA SER A 268 20.64 9.03 -6.63
C SER A 268 21.46 8.07 -7.49
N ASN A 269 21.28 6.76 -7.38
CA ASN A 269 22.14 5.78 -8.07
C ASN A 269 21.52 5.27 -9.39
N LYS A 270 20.20 5.21 -9.45
CA LYS A 270 19.43 4.66 -10.58
C LYS A 270 18.11 5.40 -10.68
N THR A 271 17.79 5.90 -11.88
CA THR A 271 16.52 6.57 -12.16
C THR A 271 15.94 6.05 -13.47
N LEU A 272 14.63 5.75 -13.50
CA LEU A 272 13.94 5.24 -14.70
C LEU A 272 13.28 6.34 -15.54
N ASN A 273 12.92 7.45 -14.91
CA ASN A 273 12.27 8.60 -15.55
C ASN A 273 13.23 9.79 -15.70
N GLU A 274 14.54 9.51 -15.64
CA GLU A 274 15.60 10.50 -15.75
C GLU A 274 15.46 11.65 -14.74
N THR A 275 14.73 11.46 -13.63
CA THR A 275 14.44 12.53 -12.66
C THR A 275 15.00 12.16 -11.30
N ILE A 276 15.90 13.00 -10.78
CA ILE A 276 16.39 12.88 -9.41
C ILE A 276 15.55 13.76 -8.52
N LYS A 277 15.10 13.20 -7.40
CA LYS A 277 14.39 13.93 -6.35
C LYS A 277 15.31 14.00 -5.14
N CYS A 278 15.57 15.21 -4.67
CA CYS A 278 16.40 15.48 -3.51
C CYS A 278 15.66 16.34 -2.49
N SER A 279 15.98 16.14 -1.22
CA SER A 279 15.69 17.04 -0.11
C SER A 279 16.99 17.71 0.34
N VAL A 280 16.95 19.01 0.60
CA VAL A 280 18.03 19.75 1.24
C VAL A 280 17.50 20.35 2.52
N ILE A 281 18.14 20.04 3.64
CA ILE A 281 17.80 20.57 4.96
C ILE A 281 18.97 21.41 5.47
N GLY A 282 18.70 22.69 5.71
CA GLY A 282 19.62 23.61 6.38
C GLY A 282 19.07 23.94 7.76
N ILE A 283 19.92 23.81 8.79
CA ILE A 283 19.61 24.21 10.16
C ILE A 283 20.69 25.16 10.66
N SER A 284 20.29 26.27 11.27
CA SER A 284 21.21 27.22 11.89
C SER A 284 20.66 27.79 13.18
N GLN A 285 21.53 28.12 14.12
CA GLN A 285 21.17 28.94 15.29
C GLN A 285 21.18 30.45 15.00
N ILE A 286 21.54 30.88 13.78
CA ILE A 286 21.69 32.30 13.42
C ILE A 286 20.67 32.70 12.36
N LYS A 287 19.86 33.72 12.68
CA LYS A 287 18.81 34.24 11.77
C LYS A 287 19.35 34.68 10.40
N GLY A 288 20.53 35.30 10.39
CA GLY A 288 21.12 35.89 9.18
C GLY A 288 21.85 34.91 8.25
N ASP A 289 21.85 33.61 8.53
CA ASP A 289 22.48 32.63 7.67
C ASP A 289 21.62 32.38 6.41
N PHE A 290 22.28 32.24 5.26
CA PHE A 290 21.67 31.96 3.97
C PHE A 290 22.09 30.57 3.49
N LEU A 291 21.14 29.82 2.93
CA LEU A 291 21.39 28.54 2.28
C LEU A 291 21.42 28.75 0.76
N ASN A 292 22.59 28.51 0.17
CA ASN A 292 22.78 28.53 -1.27
C ASN A 292 22.80 27.09 -1.79
N ILE A 293 22.13 26.83 -2.92
CA ILE A 293 22.03 25.50 -3.52
C ILE A 293 22.35 25.57 -5.01
N TRP A 294 23.26 24.71 -5.47
CA TRP A 294 23.66 24.58 -6.88
C TRP A 294 23.45 23.16 -7.40
N PHE A 295 22.93 23.03 -8.61
CA PHE A 295 22.91 21.78 -9.37
C PHE A 295 23.88 21.90 -10.53
N ASP A 296 24.90 21.04 -10.62
CA ASP A 296 25.87 21.02 -11.73
C ASP A 296 26.53 22.39 -12.03
N GLY A 297 26.72 23.21 -10.99
CA GLY A 297 27.29 24.55 -11.10
C GLY A 297 26.28 25.67 -11.40
N GLU A 298 25.03 25.33 -11.70
CA GLU A 298 23.93 26.29 -11.85
C GLU A 298 23.33 26.59 -10.47
N GLU A 299 23.34 27.86 -10.06
CA GLU A 299 22.67 28.29 -8.85
C GLU A 299 21.16 28.14 -9.03
N ILE A 300 20.55 27.28 -8.20
CA ILE A 300 19.12 27.05 -8.27
C ILE A 300 18.41 28.11 -7.43
N LYS A 301 18.90 28.33 -6.21
CA LYS A 301 18.17 28.97 -5.11
C LYS A 301 19.11 29.50 -4.02
N ASN A 302 18.81 30.71 -3.53
CA ASN A 302 19.39 31.32 -2.34
C ASN A 302 18.25 31.71 -1.38
N TYR A 303 18.26 31.15 -0.17
CA TYR A 303 17.22 31.41 0.83
C TYR A 303 17.81 31.84 2.16
N SER A 304 17.20 32.82 2.80
CA SER A 304 17.44 33.02 4.23
C SER A 304 16.85 31.84 4.99
N LEU A 305 17.63 31.26 5.91
CA LEU A 305 17.11 30.26 6.83
C LEU A 305 16.00 30.82 7.75
N SER A 306 15.80 32.14 7.74
CA SER A 306 14.83 32.86 8.56
C SER A 306 13.71 33.55 7.78
N ASP A 307 13.38 33.06 6.57
CA ASP A 307 12.37 33.66 5.69
C ASP A 307 11.23 34.30 6.50
N PRO A 308 11.04 35.63 6.44
CA PRO A 308 10.08 36.34 7.29
C PRO A 308 8.62 35.90 7.08
N ASN A 309 8.32 35.21 5.98
CA ASN A 309 7.00 34.60 5.74
C ASN A 309 6.86 33.21 6.39
N GLN A 310 7.96 32.52 6.67
CA GLN A 310 8.03 31.28 7.45
C GLN A 310 8.45 31.63 8.88
N LYS A 311 7.54 32.29 9.61
CA LYS A 311 7.68 32.43 11.05
C LYS A 311 7.66 31.02 11.65
N GLU A 312 8.81 30.53 12.12
CA GLU A 312 8.99 30.02 13.49
C GLU A 312 10.37 29.36 13.62
N THR A 313 11.08 29.74 14.67
CA THR A 313 12.17 28.91 15.18
C THR A 313 11.61 27.53 15.53
N ALA A 314 12.19 26.47 15.01
CA ALA A 314 11.81 25.11 15.36
C ALA A 314 12.48 24.71 16.68
N SER A 315 11.76 23.95 17.50
CA SER A 315 12.28 23.31 18.72
C SER A 315 12.07 21.81 18.69
N PHE A 316 12.11 21.22 17.51
CA PHE A 316 11.85 19.81 17.31
C PHE A 316 12.61 19.24 16.10
N PHE A 317 12.95 17.96 16.15
CA PHE A 317 13.47 17.20 15.01
C PHE A 317 12.40 16.26 14.49
N GLY A 318 12.16 16.30 13.19
CA GLY A 318 11.04 15.63 12.53
C GLY A 318 10.51 16.49 11.41
N PHE A 319 9.39 16.08 10.80
CA PHE A 319 8.82 16.79 9.66
C PHE A 319 7.33 17.12 9.80
N TYR A 320 6.75 16.92 10.98
CA TYR A 320 5.36 17.28 11.17
C TYR A 320 5.23 18.78 11.39
N ASP A 321 4.79 19.52 10.36
CA ASP A 321 4.36 20.90 10.52
C ASP A 321 3.01 20.92 11.26
N THR A 322 3.04 21.39 12.50
CA THR A 322 1.84 21.49 13.35
C THR A 322 0.76 22.40 12.77
N MET A 323 1.09 23.27 11.80
CA MET A 323 0.13 24.14 11.12
C MET A 323 -0.66 23.41 10.02
N VAL A 324 -0.20 22.25 9.54
CA VAL A 324 -0.90 21.48 8.51
C VAL A 324 -2.11 20.78 9.13
N LYS A 325 -3.31 21.24 8.77
CA LYS A 325 -4.56 20.55 9.12
C LYS A 325 -4.58 19.18 8.45
N ILE A 326 -4.33 18.12 9.21
CA ILE A 326 -4.49 16.74 8.74
C ILE A 326 -6.00 16.43 8.71
N LEU A 327 -6.61 16.51 7.53
CA LEU A 327 -8.03 16.27 7.36
C LEU A 327 -8.35 14.76 7.39
N ASP A 328 -7.53 13.94 6.71
CA ASP A 328 -7.73 12.50 6.58
C ASP A 328 -6.39 11.74 6.72
N PRO A 329 -5.93 11.48 7.95
CA PRO A 329 -4.70 10.72 8.19
C PRO A 329 -4.90 9.28 7.73
N ILE A 330 -4.04 8.82 6.83
CA ILE A 330 -4.01 7.41 6.43
C ILE A 330 -3.30 6.63 7.53
N SER A 331 -3.92 5.57 8.02
CA SER A 331 -3.27 4.58 8.87
C SER A 331 -3.20 3.25 8.14
N VAL A 332 -2.25 2.44 8.58
CA VAL A 332 -2.02 1.09 8.09
C VAL A 332 -1.88 0.16 9.27
N ASP A 333 -2.23 -1.11 9.08
CA ASP A 333 -2.32 -2.14 10.12
C ASP A 333 -0.93 -2.62 10.57
N PHE A 334 -0.06 -1.67 10.89
CA PHE A 334 1.33 -1.89 11.22
C PHE A 334 1.48 -2.01 12.73
N VAL A 335 2.01 -3.16 13.13
CA VAL A 335 2.48 -3.47 14.48
C VAL A 335 3.95 -3.88 14.41
N GLY A 336 4.67 -3.71 15.52
CA GLY A 336 6.11 -4.01 15.59
C GLY A 336 6.94 -2.77 15.91
N GLU A 337 8.21 -2.81 15.55
CA GLU A 337 9.16 -1.71 15.73
C GLU A 337 9.24 -0.85 14.47
N PHE A 338 9.40 0.45 14.67
CA PHE A 338 9.54 1.44 13.60
C PHE A 338 10.71 2.37 13.90
N VAL A 339 11.55 2.59 12.89
CA VAL A 339 12.63 3.58 12.95
C VAL A 339 12.22 4.77 12.11
N MET A 340 12.46 5.97 12.65
CA MET A 340 11.99 7.23 12.06
C MET A 340 13.20 8.12 11.70
N PRO A 341 13.89 7.87 10.57
CA PRO A 341 15.11 8.61 10.22
C PRO A 341 14.90 10.13 10.12
N ASN A 342 13.68 10.58 9.78
CA ASN A 342 13.34 12.00 9.79
C ASN A 342 13.50 12.69 11.17
N THR A 343 13.55 11.93 12.27
CA THR A 343 13.78 12.43 13.63
C THR A 343 15.26 12.49 14.02
N GLU A 344 16.21 12.31 13.08
CA GLU A 344 17.63 12.40 13.37
C GLU A 344 17.98 13.74 14.04
N PHE A 345 18.56 13.65 15.24
CA PHE A 345 19.05 14.80 15.98
C PHE A 345 20.24 15.40 15.24
N ARG A 346 20.09 16.60 14.68
CA ARG A 346 21.14 17.22 13.86
C ARG A 346 22.15 18.05 14.67
N MET A 347 21.89 18.22 15.95
CA MET A 347 22.80 18.78 16.96
C MET A 347 22.52 18.13 18.31
N ASP A 348 23.50 18.18 19.21
CA ASP A 348 23.30 17.76 20.60
C ASP A 348 22.19 18.59 21.23
N ALA A 349 21.30 17.99 22.02
CA ALA A 349 20.20 18.69 22.71
C ALA A 349 19.71 17.87 23.91
N ASN A 350 18.77 18.42 24.69
CA ASN A 350 17.95 17.59 25.56
C ASN A 350 16.58 17.40 24.90
N MET A 351 16.23 16.15 24.61
CA MET A 351 14.88 15.80 24.23
C MET A 351 14.00 15.90 25.47
N VAL A 352 12.95 16.72 25.41
CA VAL A 352 12.03 16.99 26.52
C VAL A 352 10.66 16.36 26.33
N GLY A 353 10.34 15.97 25.09
CA GLY A 353 9.04 15.41 24.73
C GLY A 353 9.03 14.91 23.30
N PHE A 354 7.85 14.57 22.84
CA PHE A 354 7.57 14.30 21.43
C PHE A 354 6.14 14.70 21.12
N GLU A 355 5.86 14.83 19.83
CA GLU A 355 4.51 15.02 19.34
C GLU A 355 4.25 14.10 18.16
N CYS A 356 3.01 13.63 18.05
CA CYS A 356 2.61 12.76 16.97
C CYS A 356 1.12 12.85 16.66
N TYR A 357 0.73 12.36 15.48
CA TYR A 357 -0.68 12.22 15.10
C TYR A 357 -1.11 10.75 15.09
N VAL A 358 -2.24 10.47 15.73
CA VAL A 358 -2.71 9.13 16.04
C VAL A 358 -4.12 8.91 15.49
N VAL A 359 -4.34 7.80 14.77
CA VAL A 359 -5.63 7.47 14.13
C VAL A 359 -6.51 6.63 15.04
N THR A 360 -5.93 5.67 15.76
CA THR A 360 -6.58 4.88 16.81
C THR A 360 -5.86 5.05 18.14
N PRO A 361 -6.56 5.16 19.29
CA PRO A 361 -5.89 5.28 20.59
C PRO A 361 -5.15 3.99 20.93
N GLY A 362 -4.05 4.10 21.69
CA GLY A 362 -3.24 2.94 22.07
C GLY A 362 -1.97 3.32 22.81
N THR A 363 -0.95 2.48 22.76
CA THR A 363 0.31 2.71 23.47
C THR A 363 1.51 2.54 22.55
N ILE A 364 2.51 3.41 22.71
CA ILE A 364 3.84 3.22 22.14
C ILE A 364 4.87 3.00 23.23
N ASN A 365 5.91 2.23 22.91
CA ASN A 365 7.18 2.29 23.62
C ASN A 365 8.15 3.11 22.76
N LEU A 366 8.89 4.04 23.37
CA LEU A 366 9.73 4.99 22.66
C LEU A 366 11.21 4.77 22.99
N TRP A 367 12.07 4.89 22.00
CA TRP A 367 13.51 4.71 22.15
C TRP A 367 14.33 5.74 21.35
N VAL A 368 15.56 5.93 21.80
CA VAL A 368 16.62 6.60 21.05
C VAL A 368 17.61 5.54 20.56
N LEU A 369 17.89 5.55 19.27
CA LEU A 369 18.90 4.73 18.62
C LEU A 369 20.21 5.50 18.52
N ASP A 370 21.30 4.89 18.97
CA ASP A 370 22.65 5.35 18.72
C ASP A 370 23.25 4.55 17.58
N MET A 371 23.60 5.25 16.51
CA MET A 371 24.10 4.68 15.26
C MET A 371 25.62 4.49 15.28
N GLY A 372 26.26 4.81 16.42
CA GLY A 372 27.68 4.57 16.62
C GLY A 372 28.59 5.58 15.96
N THR A 373 29.89 5.35 16.12
CA THR A 373 30.93 6.18 15.50
C THR A 373 31.04 5.99 13.98
N ASN A 374 30.50 4.89 13.46
CA ASN A 374 30.51 4.62 12.03
C ASN A 374 29.62 5.60 11.25
N CYS A 375 28.50 6.03 11.84
CA CYS A 375 27.65 7.03 11.22
C CYS A 375 28.29 8.42 11.22
N ASN A 376 29.19 8.74 12.16
CA ASN A 376 29.91 10.02 12.19
C ASN A 376 30.87 10.22 11.01
N LYS A 377 31.27 9.14 10.32
CA LYS A 377 32.03 9.22 9.06
C LYS A 377 31.14 9.59 7.87
N LEU A 378 29.84 9.36 7.99
CA LEU A 378 28.84 9.76 7.03
C LEU A 378 28.21 11.08 7.47
N PHE A 379 27.53 11.72 6.53
CA PHE A 379 27.01 13.05 6.74
C PHE A 379 25.67 13.09 7.49
N SER A 380 24.90 12.01 7.36
CA SER A 380 23.63 11.77 8.04
C SER A 380 23.59 10.32 8.50
N CYS A 381 23.23 10.12 9.77
CA CYS A 381 23.06 8.78 10.31
C CYS A 381 21.75 8.13 9.81
N SER A 382 20.79 8.93 9.32
CA SER A 382 19.64 8.45 8.56
C SER A 382 20.05 7.79 7.25
N GLU A 383 21.00 8.37 6.52
CA GLU A 383 21.52 7.78 5.28
C GLU A 383 22.31 6.50 5.56
N TYR A 384 23.09 6.48 6.65
CA TYR A 384 23.75 5.27 7.12
C TYR A 384 22.74 4.14 7.36
N PHE A 385 21.66 4.45 8.09
CA PHE A 385 20.60 3.49 8.36
C PHE A 385 19.95 2.98 7.09
N TYR A 386 19.67 3.88 6.14
CA TYR A 386 19.09 3.53 4.85
C TYR A 386 19.93 2.50 4.09
N LYS A 387 21.27 2.54 4.22
CA LYS A 387 22.19 1.65 3.50
C LYS A 387 22.46 0.33 4.22
N LEU A 388 22.53 0.33 5.55
CA LEU A 388 23.03 -0.81 6.33
C LEU A 388 22.02 -1.38 7.32
N SER A 389 20.88 -0.72 7.54
CA SER A 389 19.78 -1.19 8.37
C SER A 389 20.21 -1.69 9.76
N GLY A 390 21.09 -0.94 10.45
CA GLY A 390 21.62 -1.31 11.76
C GLY A 390 21.94 -0.12 12.67
N TYR A 391 22.02 -0.38 13.97
CA TYR A 391 22.40 0.57 15.03
C TYR A 391 23.29 -0.12 16.08
N ASP A 392 24.07 0.67 16.83
CA ASP A 392 25.01 0.14 17.84
C ASP A 392 24.31 -0.09 19.19
N THR A 393 23.58 0.91 19.68
CA THR A 393 22.86 0.81 20.97
C THR A 393 21.48 1.43 20.89
N ARG A 394 20.60 1.03 21.82
CA ARG A 394 19.22 1.53 21.91
C ARG A 394 18.86 1.81 23.36
N ILE A 395 18.25 2.96 23.61
CA ILE A 395 17.95 3.46 24.95
C ILE A 395 16.45 3.71 25.06
N ASN A 396 15.82 3.05 26.04
CA ASN A 396 14.38 3.13 26.25
C ASN A 396 13.99 4.41 26.99
N LEU A 397 13.11 5.21 26.39
CA LEU A 397 12.53 6.43 26.96
C LEU A 397 11.21 6.18 27.71
N GLY A 398 10.56 5.03 27.50
CA GLY A 398 9.39 4.56 28.24
C GLY A 398 8.14 4.32 27.38
N PHE A 399 7.08 3.87 28.07
CA PHE A 399 5.76 3.65 27.50
C PHE A 399 4.87 4.89 27.63
N TYR A 400 4.15 5.21 26.56
CA TYR A 400 3.28 6.37 26.47
C TYR A 400 1.91 5.95 25.92
N THR A 401 0.84 6.35 26.61
CA THR A 401 -0.55 6.18 26.16
C THR A 401 -0.94 7.34 25.28
N LEU A 402 -1.45 7.03 24.09
CA LEU A 402 -1.85 7.99 23.08
C LEU A 402 -3.37 7.99 22.90
N VAL A 403 -3.93 9.18 22.71
CA VAL A 403 -5.34 9.37 22.36
C VAL A 403 -5.50 9.60 20.85
N LYS A 404 -6.69 9.40 20.29
CA LYS A 404 -6.95 9.73 18.88
C LYS A 404 -6.72 11.22 18.62
N GLY A 405 -6.06 11.56 17.52
CA GLY A 405 -5.73 12.92 17.09
C GLY A 405 -4.29 13.31 17.40
N TYR A 406 -4.06 14.62 17.59
CA TYR A 406 -2.75 15.17 17.92
C TYR A 406 -2.39 14.90 19.39
N ASN A 407 -1.23 14.31 19.62
CA ASN A 407 -0.66 14.06 20.93
C ASN A 407 0.62 14.87 21.07
N LYS A 408 0.75 15.59 22.18
CA LYS A 408 1.97 16.27 22.58
C LYS A 408 2.32 15.85 23.99
N LEU A 409 3.35 15.03 24.13
CA LEU A 409 3.67 14.34 25.36
C LEU A 409 5.07 14.70 25.85
N GLN A 410 5.18 14.92 27.15
CA GLN A 410 6.43 15.21 27.81
C GLN A 410 7.09 13.90 28.26
N LEU A 411 8.42 13.83 28.12
CA LEU A 411 9.18 12.72 28.70
C LEU A 411 9.18 12.85 30.23
N LYS A 412 9.13 11.71 30.92
CA LYS A 412 9.27 11.64 32.38
C LYS A 412 10.56 12.29 32.88
N ARG A 413 11.62 12.17 32.08
CA ARG A 413 12.93 12.78 32.28
C ARG A 413 13.44 13.27 30.94
N ALA A 414 13.96 14.50 30.90
CA ALA A 414 14.67 15.00 29.73
C ALA A 414 15.86 14.08 29.43
N TYR A 415 16.05 13.73 28.17
CA TYR A 415 17.09 12.81 27.73
C TYR A 415 18.10 13.54 26.87
N LYS A 416 19.39 13.48 27.26
CA LYS A 416 20.47 14.13 26.51
C LYS A 416 20.74 13.34 25.24
N VAL A 417 20.37 13.93 24.11
CA VAL A 417 20.57 13.37 22.77
C VAL A 417 21.83 13.95 22.14
N LYS A 418 22.54 13.10 21.40
CA LYS A 418 23.70 13.50 20.60
C LYS A 418 23.31 13.63 19.13
N LYS A 419 24.06 14.45 18.41
CA LYS A 419 23.98 14.51 16.94
C LYS A 419 24.09 13.10 16.35
N GLY A 420 23.21 12.78 15.40
CA GLY A 420 23.18 11.50 14.67
C GLY A 420 22.31 10.42 15.32
N GLN A 421 21.83 10.63 16.54
CA GLN A 421 20.84 9.71 17.14
C GLN A 421 19.49 9.85 16.44
N ILE A 422 18.68 8.78 16.43
CA ILE A 422 17.39 8.70 15.72
C ILE A 422 16.33 8.13 16.67
N LEU A 423 15.06 8.54 16.56
CA LEU A 423 13.99 7.91 17.32
C LEU A 423 13.49 6.61 16.67
N SER A 424 13.15 5.67 17.54
CA SER A 424 12.41 4.45 17.21
C SER A 424 11.22 4.31 18.16
N PHE A 425 10.11 3.78 17.69
CA PHE A 425 9.00 3.40 18.55
C PHE A 425 8.51 1.99 18.20
N SER A 426 7.69 1.42 19.06
CA SER A 426 7.03 0.16 18.80
C SER A 426 5.63 0.18 19.37
N THR A 427 4.75 -0.55 18.71
CA THR A 427 3.35 -0.67 19.08
C THR A 427 2.84 -2.09 18.82
N THR A 428 1.95 -2.56 19.69
CA THR A 428 1.13 -3.75 19.45
C THR A 428 -0.28 -3.39 18.98
N ASN A 429 -0.65 -2.10 19.05
CA ASN A 429 -1.89 -1.56 18.51
C ASN A 429 -1.73 -1.32 17.01
N SER A 430 -2.60 -1.94 16.23
CA SER A 430 -2.63 -1.79 14.78
C SER A 430 -3.39 -0.52 14.38
N ASN A 431 -3.06 0.06 13.21
CA ASN A 431 -3.60 1.35 12.74
C ASN A 431 -3.39 2.54 13.71
N LEU A 432 -2.37 2.48 14.58
CA LEU A 432 -2.17 3.49 15.62
C LEU A 432 -1.79 4.86 15.04
N MET A 433 -0.76 4.92 14.20
CA MET A 433 -0.10 6.16 13.80
C MET A 433 -0.59 6.66 12.44
N GLY A 434 -0.73 7.98 12.29
CA GLY A 434 -1.04 8.60 11.00
C GLY A 434 0.21 8.74 10.13
N LEU A 435 0.03 8.54 8.82
CA LEU A 435 1.08 8.63 7.80
C LEU A 435 0.96 9.89 6.91
N ASN A 436 2.10 10.49 6.59
CA ASN A 436 2.28 11.48 5.54
C ASN A 436 2.73 10.78 4.24
N LEU A 437 1.95 10.95 3.17
CA LEU A 437 2.23 10.37 1.84
C LEU A 437 2.65 11.42 0.78
N THR A 438 2.65 12.72 1.10
CA THR A 438 2.63 13.79 0.08
C THR A 438 3.99 14.25 -0.42
N GLU A 439 5.10 13.87 0.21
CA GLU A 439 6.42 14.44 -0.13
C GLU A 439 7.43 13.41 -0.61
N ASN A 440 7.43 13.24 -1.92
CA ASN A 440 8.40 12.44 -2.67
C ASN A 440 9.77 13.14 -2.67
N GLY A 441 10.62 12.85 -1.68
CA GLY A 441 11.99 13.38 -1.61
C GLY A 441 12.69 13.19 -0.25
N MET A 442 11.95 12.86 0.80
CA MET A 442 12.51 12.55 2.12
C MET A 442 12.75 11.06 2.33
N MET A 443 13.49 10.72 3.39
CA MET A 443 13.63 9.32 3.80
C MET A 443 12.30 8.77 4.31
N THR A 444 11.95 7.58 3.86
CA THR A 444 10.83 6.80 4.42
C THR A 444 11.19 6.30 5.81
N ASP A 445 10.17 6.09 6.63
CA ASP A 445 10.33 5.34 7.86
C ASP A 445 10.45 3.83 7.55
N PHE A 446 10.96 3.09 8.52
CA PHE A 446 11.26 1.67 8.39
C PHE A 446 10.51 0.85 9.43
N LYS A 447 10.07 -0.35 9.07
CA LYS A 447 9.49 -1.36 9.97
C LYS A 447 10.52 -2.44 10.26
N GLY A 448 10.75 -2.72 11.54
CA GLY A 448 11.58 -3.80 12.05
C GLY A 448 10.75 -5.01 12.46
N GLN A 449 11.13 -6.19 11.96
CA GLN A 449 10.61 -7.49 12.44
C GLN A 449 11.78 -8.48 12.62
N ASP A 450 12.52 -8.75 11.54
CA ASP A 450 13.82 -9.45 11.53
C ASP A 450 14.93 -8.59 10.88
N TYR A 451 14.54 -7.64 10.03
CA TYR A 451 15.38 -6.62 9.39
C TYR A 451 14.52 -5.37 9.16
N TYR A 452 15.16 -4.25 8.86
CA TYR A 452 14.45 -2.99 8.58
C TYR A 452 14.07 -2.90 7.11
N ALA A 453 12.76 -2.97 6.85
CA ALA A 453 12.18 -2.73 5.53
C ALA A 453 11.55 -1.34 5.49
N LYS A 454 11.58 -0.68 4.33
CA LYS A 454 10.83 0.56 4.11
C LYS A 454 9.33 0.30 4.32
N LEU A 455 8.61 1.27 4.88
CA LEU A 455 7.15 1.18 4.97
C LEU A 455 6.48 1.08 3.59
N ASN A 456 7.06 1.73 2.58
CA ASN A 456 6.66 1.60 1.18
C ASN A 456 7.90 1.76 0.27
N GLN A 457 7.96 0.98 -0.82
CA GLN A 457 9.11 0.97 -1.72
C GLN A 457 9.08 2.11 -2.76
N GLU A 458 7.90 2.60 -3.11
CA GLU A 458 7.68 3.61 -4.16
C GLU A 458 7.59 5.03 -3.60
N ILE A 459 6.95 5.18 -2.45
CA ILE A 459 6.61 6.47 -1.83
C ILE A 459 7.25 6.54 -0.45
N SER A 460 7.79 7.72 -0.12
CA SER A 460 8.37 7.97 1.20
C SER A 460 7.30 8.11 2.29
N TRP A 461 6.79 6.98 2.79
CA TRP A 461 5.84 6.94 3.89
C TRP A 461 6.52 7.31 5.21
N ARG A 462 5.94 8.27 5.93
CA ARG A 462 6.48 8.78 7.18
C ARG A 462 5.38 8.93 8.21
N PHE A 463 5.67 8.62 9.47
CA PHE A 463 4.78 8.94 10.56
C PHE A 463 4.79 10.45 10.83
N TYR A 464 3.63 11.00 11.17
CA TYR A 464 3.56 12.34 11.75
C TYR A 464 4.13 12.28 13.17
N PHE A 465 5.46 12.47 13.29
CA PHE A 465 6.19 12.35 14.54
C PHE A 465 7.33 13.37 14.59
N ASN A 466 7.43 14.11 15.70
CA ASN A 466 8.57 14.99 15.99
C ASN A 466 9.13 14.73 17.40
N ALA A 467 10.44 14.78 17.54
CA ALA A 467 11.15 14.82 18.80
C ALA A 467 11.25 16.27 19.30
N ILE A 468 10.63 16.61 20.42
CA ILE A 468 10.69 17.97 20.98
C ILE A 468 11.97 18.12 21.79
N VAL A 469 12.74 19.17 21.52
CA VAL A 469 14.00 19.47 22.19
C VAL A 469 13.94 20.82 22.91
N ASP A 470 14.86 21.02 23.86
CA ASP A 470 15.03 22.26 24.61
C ASP A 470 15.77 23.38 23.84
N LYS A 471 16.11 23.12 22.58
CA LYS A 471 16.82 24.07 21.71
C LYS A 471 15.91 24.58 20.62
N PHE A 472 16.05 25.87 20.35
CA PHE A 472 15.45 26.49 19.19
C PHE A 472 16.50 26.72 18.10
N PHE A 473 16.07 26.62 16.84
CA PHE A 473 16.90 26.87 15.67
C PHE A 473 16.05 27.32 14.49
N TYR A 474 16.69 27.91 13.49
CA TYR A 474 16.12 28.15 12.18
C TYR A 474 16.32 26.91 11.33
N VAL A 475 15.26 26.49 10.63
CA VAL A 475 15.30 25.35 9.72
C VAL A 475 14.68 25.77 8.40
N SER A 476 15.29 25.35 7.31
CA SER A 476 14.68 25.41 6.00
C SER A 476 14.82 24.06 5.31
N HIS A 477 13.75 23.65 4.65
CA HIS A 477 13.68 22.40 3.95
C HIS A 477 13.23 22.63 2.51
N PHE A 478 13.99 22.10 1.56
CA PHE A 478 13.76 22.28 0.14
C PHE A 478 13.65 20.94 -0.57
N TYR A 479 12.59 20.80 -1.36
CA TYR A 479 12.46 19.71 -2.33
C TYR A 479 12.95 20.20 -3.68
N LEU A 480 13.85 19.44 -4.27
CA LEU A 480 14.45 19.73 -5.56
C LEU A 480 14.23 18.53 -6.47
N SER A 481 13.83 18.78 -7.71
CA SER A 481 13.77 17.77 -8.75
C SER A 481 14.53 18.26 -9.97
N LYS A 482 15.48 17.46 -10.46
CA LYS A 482 16.15 17.69 -11.75
C LYS A 482 15.81 16.55 -12.68
N ARG A 483 15.25 16.88 -13.85
CA ARG A 483 15.08 15.95 -14.97
C ARG A 483 16.24 16.10 -15.95
N PHE A 484 16.87 15.00 -16.31
CA PHE A 484 17.92 14.92 -17.31
C PHE A 484 17.27 14.56 -18.64
N THR A 485 17.24 15.45 -19.61
CA THR A 485 16.62 15.18 -20.92
C THR A 485 17.50 14.34 -21.85
N GLN A 486 18.81 14.34 -21.62
CA GLN A 486 19.78 13.52 -22.33
C GLN A 486 21.03 13.37 -21.46
N LEU A 487 21.47 12.14 -21.18
CA LEU A 487 22.73 11.92 -20.45
C LEU A 487 23.93 12.13 -21.38
N LYS A 488 25.00 12.74 -20.86
CA LYS A 488 26.25 12.98 -21.62
C LYS A 488 26.90 11.71 -22.22
N ASN A 489 26.74 10.54 -21.59
CA ASN A 489 27.32 9.27 -22.05
C ASN A 489 26.27 8.20 -22.42
N ASP A 490 25.03 8.60 -22.71
CA ASP A 490 23.86 7.74 -23.01
C ASP A 490 23.44 6.73 -21.92
N THR A 491 24.33 6.36 -21.00
CA THR A 491 24.16 5.28 -20.02
C THR A 491 24.30 5.80 -18.59
N PHE A 492 25.18 6.78 -18.36
CA PHE A 492 25.32 7.44 -17.07
C PHE A 492 25.71 8.92 -17.20
N GLU A 493 25.33 9.74 -16.23
CA GLU A 493 25.85 11.08 -16.01
C GLU A 493 26.23 11.24 -14.54
N ILE A 494 27.40 11.83 -14.27
CA ILE A 494 27.76 12.24 -12.92
C ILE A 494 27.22 13.65 -12.75
N SER A 495 26.36 13.82 -11.77
CA SER A 495 25.79 15.11 -11.42
C SER A 495 26.05 15.44 -9.95
N TYR A 496 26.05 16.73 -9.66
CA TYR A 496 26.46 17.29 -8.38
C TYR A 496 25.36 18.20 -7.83
N LEU A 497 24.92 17.90 -6.62
CA LEU A 497 24.13 18.84 -5.82
C LEU A 497 25.02 19.40 -4.73
N ASN A 498 25.35 20.68 -4.86
CA ASN A 498 26.08 21.42 -3.85
C ASN A 498 25.09 22.24 -3.03
N ALA A 499 25.29 22.31 -1.73
CA ALA A 499 24.64 23.30 -0.89
C ALA A 499 25.67 23.88 0.08
N GLU A 500 25.55 25.14 0.45
CA GLU A 500 26.38 25.74 1.49
C GLU A 500 25.60 26.75 2.30
N ILE A 501 26.00 26.92 3.56
CA ILE A 501 25.52 28.02 4.39
C ILE A 501 26.51 29.18 4.23
N GLU A 502 26.07 30.30 3.65
CA GLU A 502 26.91 31.44 3.27
C GLU A 502 27.77 31.94 4.43
N ARG A 503 29.05 32.27 4.15
CA ARG A 503 30.03 32.79 5.13
C ARG A 503 30.39 31.79 6.23
N THR A 504 30.25 30.51 5.95
CA THR A 504 30.63 29.42 6.86
C THR A 504 31.44 28.36 6.11
N ASN A 505 32.11 27.47 6.85
CA ASN A 505 32.74 26.29 6.26
C ASN A 505 31.76 25.12 6.09
N VAL A 506 30.47 25.31 6.35
CA VAL A 506 29.44 24.28 6.20
C VAL A 506 28.99 24.23 4.76
N LYS A 507 29.72 23.45 3.97
CA LYS A 507 29.41 23.13 2.59
C LYS A 507 29.17 21.63 2.45
N PHE A 508 28.25 21.29 1.57
CA PHE A 508 27.88 19.94 1.23
C PHE A 508 27.97 19.76 -0.27
N ASN A 509 28.60 18.68 -0.70
CA ASN A 509 28.59 18.28 -2.11
C ASN A 509 28.15 16.82 -2.17
N ARG A 510 27.00 16.58 -2.78
CA ARG A 510 26.53 15.23 -3.12
C ARG A 510 26.84 14.99 -4.59
N MET A 511 27.81 14.13 -4.85
CA MET A 511 27.99 13.53 -6.16
C MET A 511 27.05 12.34 -6.28
N PHE A 512 26.35 12.23 -7.39
CA PHE A 512 25.54 11.07 -7.70
C PHE A 512 25.78 10.59 -9.13
N ASN A 513 25.84 9.26 -9.27
CA ASN A 513 25.98 8.61 -10.55
C ASN A 513 24.60 8.25 -11.07
N VAL A 514 24.08 9.10 -11.95
CA VAL A 514 22.78 8.94 -12.57
C VAL A 514 22.92 7.91 -13.66
N THR A 515 22.72 6.64 -13.32
CA THR A 515 22.69 5.58 -14.32
C THR A 515 21.25 5.45 -14.80
N ILE A 516 21.01 5.71 -16.08
CA ILE A 516 19.76 5.23 -16.69
C ILE A 516 19.96 3.74 -16.85
N VAL A 517 19.17 2.98 -16.11
CA VAL A 517 19.16 1.51 -16.19
C VAL A 517 18.49 1.13 -17.51
N ARG A 518 19.27 1.22 -18.58
CA ARG A 518 18.95 0.68 -19.91
C ARG A 518 19.17 -0.83 -19.87
N ILE A 519 18.42 -1.57 -19.05
CA ILE A 519 18.40 -3.04 -19.21
C ILE A 519 17.71 -3.25 -20.56
N PRO A 520 18.37 -3.87 -21.56
CA PRO A 520 17.66 -4.41 -22.72
C PRO A 520 16.83 -5.57 -22.19
N LEU A 521 15.67 -5.25 -21.63
CA LEU A 521 14.67 -6.26 -21.34
C LEU A 521 14.26 -6.84 -22.68
N ILE A 522 14.18 -8.17 -22.74
CA ILE A 522 13.49 -8.82 -23.85
C ILE A 522 12.05 -8.31 -23.76
N GLU A 523 11.66 -7.46 -24.71
CA GLU A 523 10.32 -6.91 -24.73
C GLU A 523 9.35 -8.02 -25.11
N GLU A 524 8.72 -8.59 -24.08
CA GLU A 524 7.71 -9.63 -24.27
C GLU A 524 6.34 -8.98 -24.46
N ILE A 525 5.95 -8.88 -25.73
CA ILE A 525 4.56 -8.61 -26.09
C ILE A 525 3.77 -9.91 -25.97
N THR A 526 2.77 -9.89 -25.09
CA THR A 526 1.73 -10.92 -24.99
C THR A 526 0.48 -10.41 -25.68
N LEU A 527 0.04 -11.14 -26.69
CA LEU A 527 -1.22 -10.90 -27.39
C LEU A 527 -2.33 -11.71 -26.70
N TYR A 528 -3.40 -11.04 -26.29
CA TYR A 528 -4.64 -11.68 -25.89
C TYR A 528 -5.71 -11.41 -26.95
N LEU A 529 -6.24 -12.47 -27.54
CA LEU A 529 -7.37 -12.39 -28.45
C LEU A 529 -8.64 -12.51 -27.62
N THR A 530 -9.41 -11.42 -27.51
CA THR A 530 -10.73 -11.56 -26.90
C THR A 530 -11.70 -12.20 -27.89
N LYS A 531 -12.42 -13.20 -27.41
CA LYS A 531 -13.42 -13.95 -28.17
C LYS A 531 -14.55 -13.01 -28.62
N THR A 532 -14.39 -12.44 -29.79
CA THR A 532 -15.36 -11.56 -30.44
C THR A 532 -16.30 -12.36 -31.32
N ARG A 533 -17.54 -11.86 -31.47
CA ARG A 533 -18.72 -12.58 -31.97
C ARG A 533 -18.73 -12.80 -33.49
N HIS A 534 -17.72 -12.28 -34.20
CA HIS A 534 -17.53 -12.42 -35.64
C HIS A 534 -16.04 -12.61 -35.92
N VAL A 535 -15.63 -13.74 -36.52
CA VAL A 535 -14.21 -14.16 -36.56
C VAL A 535 -13.28 -13.21 -37.36
N LEU A 536 -13.82 -12.25 -38.10
CA LEU A 536 -13.04 -11.22 -38.80
C LEU A 536 -12.95 -9.89 -38.04
N ASP A 537 -13.96 -9.53 -37.25
CA ASP A 537 -13.93 -8.37 -36.35
C ASP A 537 -13.29 -8.84 -35.04
N GLN A 538 -12.01 -8.52 -34.85
CA GLN A 538 -11.25 -8.95 -33.69
C GLN A 538 -10.90 -7.78 -32.79
N ASN A 539 -11.20 -7.93 -31.50
CA ASN A 539 -10.73 -7.02 -30.48
C ASN A 539 -9.42 -7.57 -29.87
N LEU A 540 -8.31 -6.97 -30.29
CA LEU A 540 -6.94 -7.34 -29.98
C LEU A 540 -6.47 -6.59 -28.73
N PHE A 541 -6.13 -7.34 -27.67
CA PHE A 541 -5.53 -6.77 -26.48
C PHE A 541 -4.04 -7.05 -26.46
N PHE A 542 -3.25 -5.99 -26.47
CA PHE A 542 -1.79 -6.06 -26.33
C PHE A 542 -1.43 -5.70 -24.89
N VAL A 543 -0.68 -6.58 -24.24
CA VAL A 543 0.02 -6.27 -22.99
C VAL A 543 1.50 -6.49 -23.22
N PHE A 544 2.29 -5.46 -23.01
CA PHE A 544 3.74 -5.58 -23.03
C PHE A 544 4.36 -4.74 -21.92
N VAL A 545 5.53 -5.17 -21.49
CA VAL A 545 6.30 -4.50 -20.46
C VAL A 545 7.62 -4.01 -21.03
N SER A 546 8.05 -2.82 -20.64
CA SER A 546 9.34 -2.28 -21.03
C SER A 546 9.98 -1.53 -19.87
N SER A 547 11.32 -1.53 -19.85
CA SER A 547 12.12 -0.64 -19.02
C SER A 547 12.16 0.78 -19.59
N TYR A 548 11.73 0.96 -20.86
CA TYR A 548 11.72 2.23 -21.57
C TYR A 548 10.31 2.81 -21.66
N PHE A 549 10.27 4.13 -21.59
CA PHE A 549 9.09 4.90 -21.99
C PHE A 549 9.07 5.05 -23.51
N TYR A 550 7.92 4.80 -24.13
CA TYR A 550 7.70 4.95 -25.58
C TYR A 550 6.65 6.02 -25.81
N ASP A 551 6.84 6.85 -26.84
CA ASP A 551 5.96 7.97 -27.17
C ASP A 551 4.82 7.55 -28.11
N GLU A 552 5.09 6.61 -29.02
CA GLU A 552 4.14 6.15 -30.05
C GLU A 552 4.20 4.63 -30.19
N ILE A 553 3.03 4.03 -30.45
CA ILE A 553 2.88 2.61 -30.72
C ILE A 553 2.21 2.43 -32.06
N ASN A 554 2.89 1.71 -32.95
CA ASN A 554 2.49 1.48 -34.32
C ASN A 554 2.12 0.01 -34.51
N ILE A 555 0.91 -0.27 -34.96
CA ILE A 555 0.49 -1.62 -35.33
C ILE A 555 0.28 -1.62 -36.84
N LYS A 556 1.22 -2.22 -37.57
CA LYS A 556 1.14 -2.40 -39.01
C LYS A 556 0.57 -3.78 -39.34
N PHE A 557 -0.56 -3.83 -40.00
CA PHE A 557 -1.19 -5.07 -40.45
C PHE A 557 -0.65 -5.49 -41.83
N GLY A 558 -0.84 -6.76 -42.20
CA GLY A 558 -0.32 -7.33 -43.46
C GLY A 558 -0.85 -6.69 -44.74
N ASN A 559 -1.89 -5.84 -44.66
CA ASN A 559 -2.44 -5.02 -45.75
C ASN A 559 -1.80 -3.61 -45.82
N ASP A 560 -0.71 -3.37 -45.10
CA ASP A 560 -0.04 -2.07 -44.92
C ASP A 560 -0.83 -0.99 -44.16
N GLU A 561 -1.99 -1.32 -43.59
CA GLU A 561 -2.70 -0.42 -42.68
C GLU A 561 -1.91 -0.25 -41.39
N ILE A 562 -1.78 0.99 -40.91
CA ILE A 562 -1.03 1.33 -39.70
C ILE A 562 -1.95 2.05 -38.73
N ILE A 563 -2.17 1.44 -37.57
CA ILE A 563 -2.79 2.11 -36.42
C ILE A 563 -1.68 2.72 -35.58
N LYS A 564 -1.70 4.05 -35.45
CA LYS A 564 -0.79 4.81 -34.60
C LYS A 564 -1.48 5.22 -33.31
N ILE A 565 -0.85 4.93 -32.18
CA ILE A 565 -1.37 5.23 -30.85
C ILE A 565 -0.33 6.06 -30.12
N ASN A 566 -0.64 7.32 -29.84
CA ASN A 566 0.21 8.17 -29.00
C ASN A 566 0.05 7.73 -27.55
N VAL A 567 1.15 7.42 -26.88
CA VAL A 567 1.15 7.04 -25.48
C VAL A 567 0.86 8.28 -24.65
N THR A 568 -0.26 8.25 -23.94
CA THR A 568 -0.64 9.24 -22.92
C THR A 568 -0.46 8.62 -21.54
N ASP A 569 -0.47 9.44 -20.48
CA ASP A 569 -0.30 8.98 -19.09
C ASP A 569 -1.29 7.88 -18.67
N ASP A 570 -2.46 7.78 -19.35
CA ASP A 570 -3.48 6.77 -19.06
C ASP A 570 -3.21 5.39 -19.70
N LEU A 571 -2.27 5.29 -20.66
CA LEU A 571 -2.02 4.07 -21.42
C LEU A 571 -0.92 3.17 -20.82
N PHE A 572 -0.20 3.67 -19.83
CA PHE A 572 0.85 2.92 -19.16
C PHE A 572 0.71 2.98 -17.65
N ASN A 573 1.22 1.95 -16.97
CA ASN A 573 1.41 1.94 -15.54
C ASN A 573 2.88 1.73 -15.22
N LEU A 574 3.48 2.64 -14.44
CA LEU A 574 4.77 2.39 -13.83
C LEU A 574 4.56 1.42 -12.65
N LYS A 575 5.15 0.23 -12.73
CA LYS A 575 4.99 -0.82 -11.72
C LYS A 575 6.34 -1.26 -11.16
N ASN A 576 6.39 -1.55 -9.86
CA ASN A 576 7.52 -2.26 -9.22
C ASN A 576 7.14 -3.67 -8.76
N TYR A 577 6.09 -4.25 -9.37
CA TYR A 577 5.58 -5.58 -9.05
C TYR A 577 5.02 -6.27 -10.30
N PHE A 578 5.03 -7.60 -10.32
CA PHE A 578 4.24 -8.39 -11.26
C PHE A 578 2.90 -8.75 -10.63
N GLY A 579 1.80 -8.37 -11.27
CA GLY A 579 0.45 -8.58 -10.75
C GLY A 579 -0.51 -7.44 -11.13
N LEU A 580 -1.60 -7.33 -10.36
CA LEU A 580 -2.66 -6.33 -10.59
C LEU A 580 -2.49 -5.13 -9.65
N SER A 581 -2.94 -3.96 -10.07
CA SER A 581 -3.08 -2.86 -9.12
C SER A 581 -4.04 -3.26 -7.99
N MET A 582 -3.59 -3.08 -6.75
CA MET A 582 -4.38 -3.40 -5.56
C MET A 582 -5.56 -2.44 -5.48
N LEU A 583 -6.79 -2.98 -5.48
CA LEU A 583 -7.99 -2.15 -5.39
C LEU A 583 -8.29 -1.80 -3.93
N ASN A 584 -8.64 -0.54 -3.67
CA ASN A 584 -9.14 -0.10 -2.36
C ASN A 584 -10.50 -0.75 -2.06
N GLU A 585 -10.45 -1.79 -1.22
CA GLU A 585 -11.43 -2.52 -0.37
C GLU A 585 -12.93 -2.63 -0.72
N SER A 586 -13.53 -1.76 -1.52
CA SER A 586 -14.99 -1.48 -1.46
C SER A 586 -15.92 -2.41 -2.25
N ASN A 587 -15.44 -3.21 -3.22
CA ASN A 587 -16.33 -4.00 -4.11
C ASN A 587 -15.95 -5.48 -4.28
N ASN A 588 -15.11 -6.03 -3.41
CA ASN A 588 -14.55 -7.37 -3.61
C ASN A 588 -15.48 -8.48 -3.10
N ILE A 589 -15.68 -9.52 -3.92
CA ILE A 589 -16.39 -10.76 -3.54
C ILE A 589 -15.37 -11.71 -2.91
N ALA A 590 -15.67 -12.24 -1.72
CA ALA A 590 -14.83 -13.23 -1.06
C ALA A 590 -15.18 -14.65 -1.52
N PHE A 591 -14.18 -15.45 -1.89
CA PHE A 591 -14.37 -16.89 -2.11
C PHE A 591 -13.92 -17.64 -0.86
N LYS A 592 -14.82 -18.46 -0.30
CA LYS A 592 -14.46 -19.40 0.75
C LYS A 592 -14.21 -20.75 0.10
N TYR A 593 -13.02 -21.31 0.30
CA TYR A 593 -12.71 -22.69 -0.10
C TYR A 593 -12.87 -23.59 1.11
N ASP A 594 -13.45 -24.78 0.92
CA ASP A 594 -13.70 -25.72 2.02
C ASP A 594 -12.52 -26.68 2.28
N HIS A 595 -11.54 -26.78 1.38
CA HIS A 595 -10.48 -27.81 1.40
C HIS A 595 -9.14 -27.28 0.89
N TYR A 596 -8.05 -28.03 1.15
CA TYR A 596 -6.71 -27.78 0.64
C TYR A 596 -6.69 -27.66 -0.89
N GLN A 597 -6.30 -26.49 -1.41
CA GLN A 597 -6.20 -26.21 -2.84
C GLN A 597 -4.93 -25.43 -3.14
N THR A 598 -4.30 -25.77 -4.25
CA THR A 598 -3.19 -25.02 -4.84
C THR A 598 -3.68 -24.31 -6.09
N PHE A 599 -3.28 -23.05 -6.22
CA PHE A 599 -3.59 -22.19 -7.34
C PHE A 599 -2.29 -21.75 -8.02
N ILE A 600 -2.36 -21.51 -9.33
CA ILE A 600 -1.32 -20.82 -10.08
C ILE A 600 -1.85 -19.48 -10.56
N LEU A 601 -1.07 -18.43 -10.32
CA LEU A 601 -1.47 -17.05 -10.47
C LEU A 601 -0.87 -16.48 -11.76
N THR A 602 -1.63 -16.48 -12.85
CA THR A 602 -1.10 -16.19 -14.18
C THR A 602 -0.80 -14.70 -14.38
N ASN A 603 -1.44 -13.84 -13.59
CA ASN A 603 -1.15 -12.40 -13.55
C ASN A 603 0.22 -12.07 -12.92
N THR A 604 0.83 -13.01 -12.22
CA THR A 604 2.17 -12.85 -11.62
C THR A 604 3.29 -13.35 -12.53
N GLU A 605 2.99 -13.65 -13.79
CA GLU A 605 3.99 -14.12 -14.74
C GLU A 605 5.13 -13.10 -14.92
N VAL A 606 6.34 -13.56 -14.63
CA VAL A 606 7.58 -12.81 -14.74
C VAL A 606 7.93 -12.66 -16.21
N ARG A 607 7.97 -11.43 -16.70
CA ARG A 607 8.26 -11.12 -18.11
C ARG A 607 9.76 -11.01 -18.39
N PHE A 608 10.56 -10.79 -17.35
CA PHE A 608 12.00 -10.63 -17.48
C PHE A 608 12.73 -11.08 -16.21
N SER A 609 14.01 -11.42 -16.33
CA SER A 609 14.80 -11.82 -15.18
C SER A 609 14.90 -10.68 -14.16
N THR A 610 14.51 -10.93 -12.91
CA THR A 610 14.60 -9.93 -11.84
C THR A 610 14.81 -10.61 -10.48
N GLU A 611 14.91 -9.82 -9.42
CA GLU A 611 14.97 -10.31 -8.04
C GLU A 611 13.65 -10.02 -7.32
N ILE A 612 13.13 -10.99 -6.59
CA ILE A 612 11.92 -10.83 -5.80
C ILE A 612 12.29 -10.35 -4.39
N LEU A 613 11.56 -9.35 -3.91
CA LEU A 613 11.64 -8.85 -2.53
C LEU A 613 10.58 -9.50 -1.63
N GLY A 614 9.43 -9.85 -2.18
CA GLY A 614 8.28 -10.30 -1.41
C GLY A 614 7.01 -10.38 -2.24
N PHE A 615 5.89 -10.32 -1.54
CA PHE A 615 4.55 -10.37 -2.08
C PHE A 615 3.67 -9.33 -1.40
N GLU A 616 2.70 -8.80 -2.13
CA GLU A 616 1.57 -8.06 -1.57
C GLU A 616 0.31 -8.84 -1.89
N LEU A 617 -0.63 -8.90 -0.95
CA LEU A 617 -1.89 -9.57 -1.20
C LEU A 617 -3.02 -9.05 -0.32
N TYR A 618 -4.25 -9.24 -0.80
CA TYR A 618 -5.44 -8.92 -0.05
C TYR A 618 -6.18 -10.18 0.41
N VAL A 619 -6.53 -10.23 1.69
CA VAL A 619 -7.05 -11.42 2.36
C VAL A 619 -8.39 -11.10 3.04
N TYR A 620 -9.42 -11.89 2.80
CA TYR A 620 -10.75 -11.70 3.40
C TYR A 620 -10.87 -12.24 4.83
N GLN A 621 -10.20 -13.36 5.13
CA GLN A 621 -10.13 -13.94 6.48
C GLN A 621 -8.68 -14.31 6.84
N PRO A 622 -8.24 -14.04 8.08
CA PRO A 622 -6.88 -14.36 8.49
C PRO A 622 -6.64 -15.87 8.42
N GLY A 623 -5.40 -16.27 8.21
CA GLY A 623 -5.02 -17.68 8.12
C GLY A 623 -3.58 -17.89 7.69
N VAL A 624 -3.28 -19.10 7.23
CA VAL A 624 -1.94 -19.49 6.78
C VAL A 624 -1.96 -19.82 5.29
N ILE A 625 -1.06 -19.21 4.54
CA ILE A 625 -0.86 -19.48 3.11
C ILE A 625 0.58 -19.90 2.84
N ILE A 626 0.77 -20.67 1.79
CA ILE A 626 2.07 -20.95 1.20
C ILE A 626 2.13 -20.21 -0.13
N LEU A 627 3.10 -19.32 -0.27
CA LEU A 627 3.44 -18.69 -1.54
C LEU A 627 4.76 -19.26 -2.03
N GLY A 628 4.82 -19.61 -3.31
CA GLY A 628 6.06 -20.02 -3.93
C GLY A 628 6.12 -19.64 -5.40
N ILE A 629 7.29 -19.83 -5.99
CA ILE A 629 7.53 -19.51 -7.40
C ILE A 629 7.74 -20.80 -8.18
N GLN A 630 6.97 -20.93 -9.24
CA GLN A 630 7.02 -22.04 -10.17
C GLN A 630 7.62 -21.57 -11.49
N THR A 631 8.57 -22.34 -12.02
CA THR A 631 9.20 -22.06 -13.31
C THR A 631 8.81 -23.13 -14.33
N PHE A 632 8.71 -22.71 -15.60
CA PHE A 632 8.31 -23.57 -16.70
C PHE A 632 9.41 -23.58 -17.75
N SER A 633 9.73 -24.77 -18.28
CA SER A 633 10.72 -24.91 -19.35
C SER A 633 10.12 -24.72 -20.75
N GLU A 634 8.81 -24.92 -20.88
CA GLU A 634 8.07 -25.01 -22.13
C GLU A 634 7.49 -23.66 -22.58
N CYS A 635 7.55 -22.63 -21.74
CA CYS A 635 7.01 -21.29 -21.99
C CYS A 635 7.87 -20.21 -21.31
N GLY A 636 7.51 -18.93 -21.49
CA GLY A 636 8.24 -17.78 -20.94
C GLY A 636 9.41 -17.28 -21.79
N ARG A 637 9.47 -17.68 -23.07
CA ARG A 637 10.46 -17.17 -24.04
C ARG A 637 9.80 -16.78 -25.35
N GLU A 638 9.13 -17.74 -25.99
CA GLU A 638 8.45 -17.53 -27.27
C GLU A 638 6.94 -17.28 -27.07
N ILE A 639 6.34 -18.05 -26.15
CA ILE A 639 4.95 -17.94 -25.73
C ILE A 639 4.89 -17.64 -24.24
N SER A 640 3.99 -16.76 -23.82
CA SER A 640 3.73 -16.54 -22.39
C SER A 640 3.20 -17.81 -21.76
N CYS A 641 3.60 -18.08 -20.53
CA CYS A 641 3.10 -19.22 -19.79
C CYS A 641 1.61 -19.09 -19.50
N ALA A 642 1.06 -17.89 -19.31
CA ALA A 642 -0.38 -17.72 -19.21
C ALA A 642 -1.13 -18.23 -20.46
N ASN A 643 -0.65 -17.89 -21.67
CA ASN A 643 -1.26 -18.34 -22.92
C ASN A 643 -1.07 -19.85 -23.13
N PHE A 644 0.13 -20.36 -22.81
CA PHE A 644 0.41 -21.80 -22.87
C PHE A 644 -0.56 -22.60 -21.97
N LEU A 645 -0.75 -22.17 -20.72
CA LEU A 645 -1.65 -22.87 -19.79
C LEU A 645 -3.12 -22.82 -20.26
N GLU A 646 -3.53 -21.73 -20.91
CA GLU A 646 -4.87 -21.61 -21.49
C GLU A 646 -5.08 -22.51 -22.71
N GLU A 647 -4.08 -22.62 -23.60
CA GLU A 647 -4.16 -23.43 -24.81
C GLU A 647 -4.13 -24.94 -24.51
N TYR A 648 -3.23 -25.37 -23.62
CA TYR A 648 -2.96 -26.80 -23.40
C TYR A 648 -3.71 -27.40 -22.20
N GLY A 649 -4.24 -26.58 -21.29
CA GLY A 649 -5.03 -27.02 -20.12
C GLY A 649 -4.31 -27.97 -19.16
N THR A 650 -3.01 -28.16 -19.31
CA THR A 650 -2.18 -29.10 -18.54
C THR A 650 -0.92 -28.39 -18.08
N ILE A 651 -0.46 -28.75 -16.88
CA ILE A 651 0.80 -28.21 -16.35
C ILE A 651 1.93 -29.08 -16.89
N PRO A 652 2.96 -28.47 -17.51
CA PRO A 652 4.20 -29.18 -17.80
C PRO A 652 4.86 -29.71 -16.51
N LYS A 653 5.94 -30.48 -16.64
CA LYS A 653 6.68 -30.96 -15.46
C LYS A 653 7.08 -29.76 -14.58
N VAL A 654 6.60 -29.79 -13.33
CA VAL A 654 6.73 -28.67 -12.40
C VAL A 654 8.06 -28.73 -11.67
N ASN A 655 8.85 -27.67 -11.75
CA ASN A 655 9.97 -27.41 -10.85
C ASN A 655 9.57 -26.28 -9.88
N PHE A 656 9.43 -26.62 -8.60
CA PHE A 656 9.25 -25.63 -7.54
C PHE A 656 10.62 -25.01 -7.23
N SER A 657 10.77 -23.71 -7.49
CA SER A 657 12.04 -23.03 -7.22
C SER A 657 12.20 -22.68 -5.75
N THR A 658 11.12 -22.23 -5.11
CA THR A 658 11.08 -21.85 -3.70
C THR A 658 9.63 -21.74 -3.22
N SER A 659 9.37 -22.03 -1.94
CA SER A 659 8.07 -21.84 -1.32
C SER A 659 8.23 -21.53 0.16
N LYS A 660 7.40 -20.64 0.69
CA LYS A 660 7.43 -20.26 2.10
C LYS A 660 6.01 -20.09 2.64
N GLU A 661 5.86 -20.48 3.90
CA GLU A 661 4.63 -20.31 4.67
C GLU A 661 4.56 -18.90 5.28
N TYR A 662 3.39 -18.28 5.20
CA TYR A 662 3.10 -16.96 5.73
C TYR A 662 1.79 -16.97 6.52
N ILE A 663 1.83 -16.33 7.69
CA ILE A 663 0.63 -16.02 8.47
C ILE A 663 0.12 -14.67 7.99
N VAL A 664 -1.13 -14.63 7.52
CA VAL A 664 -1.76 -13.44 6.95
C VAL A 664 -2.95 -12.99 7.79
N SER A 665 -3.12 -11.67 7.88
CA SER A 665 -4.24 -11.01 8.55
C SER A 665 -5.34 -10.66 7.55
N LYS A 666 -6.56 -10.36 8.02
CA LYS A 666 -7.60 -9.81 7.15
C LYS A 666 -7.17 -8.43 6.62
N GLY A 667 -7.45 -8.15 5.35
CA GLY A 667 -7.11 -6.91 4.67
C GLY A 667 -5.85 -7.03 3.81
N TYR A 668 -5.17 -5.91 3.63
CA TYR A 668 -3.90 -5.81 2.89
C TYR A 668 -2.74 -6.39 3.71
N ASN A 669 -1.95 -7.26 3.08
CA ASN A 669 -0.77 -7.88 3.65
C ASN A 669 0.44 -7.62 2.74
N GLN A 670 1.58 -7.34 3.35
CA GLN A 670 2.86 -7.25 2.65
C GLN A 670 3.84 -8.23 3.31
N LEU A 671 4.33 -9.17 2.52
CA LEU A 671 5.07 -10.34 2.94
C LEU A 671 6.44 -10.33 2.29
N TYR A 672 7.50 -10.15 3.06
CA TYR A 672 8.83 -10.05 2.48
C TYR A 672 9.67 -11.33 2.63
N LEU A 673 10.54 -11.56 1.65
CA LEU A 673 11.53 -12.63 1.65
C LEU A 673 12.75 -12.23 2.50
N ARG A 674 13.40 -13.22 3.13
CA ARG A 674 14.62 -12.99 3.93
C ARG A 674 15.82 -12.66 3.05
N GLU A 675 15.88 -13.28 1.88
CA GLU A 675 16.91 -13.07 0.87
C GLU A 675 16.24 -12.78 -0.45
N LYS A 676 16.86 -11.90 -1.25
CA LYS A 676 16.41 -11.62 -2.61
C LYS A 676 16.61 -12.87 -3.47
N ILE A 677 15.59 -13.26 -4.24
CA ILE A 677 15.64 -14.46 -5.08
C ILE A 677 15.59 -14.05 -6.54
N LYS A 678 16.62 -14.41 -7.30
CA LYS A 678 16.64 -14.19 -8.74
C LYS A 678 15.71 -15.18 -9.44
N ILE A 679 14.82 -14.67 -10.27
CA ILE A 679 13.80 -15.42 -11.01
C ILE A 679 13.97 -15.23 -12.52
N ALA A 680 13.63 -16.27 -13.28
CA ALA A 680 13.70 -16.26 -14.74
C ALA A 680 12.36 -15.82 -15.35
N PRO A 681 12.34 -15.35 -16.62
CA PRO A 681 11.11 -15.12 -17.37
C PRO A 681 10.24 -16.39 -17.43
N GLY A 682 8.92 -16.22 -17.50
CA GLY A 682 7.91 -17.29 -17.45
C GLY A 682 7.61 -17.84 -16.05
N SER A 683 8.36 -17.44 -15.02
CA SER A 683 8.07 -17.86 -13.65
C SER A 683 6.73 -17.28 -13.18
N MET A 684 5.96 -18.02 -12.39
CA MET A 684 4.67 -17.57 -11.83
C MET A 684 4.59 -17.90 -10.34
N VAL A 685 3.82 -17.12 -9.60
CA VAL A 685 3.48 -17.43 -8.22
C VAL A 685 2.46 -18.57 -8.19
N PHE A 686 2.71 -19.56 -7.35
CA PHE A 686 1.67 -20.49 -6.91
C PHE A 686 1.33 -20.19 -5.45
N MET A 687 0.08 -20.46 -5.11
CA MET A 687 -0.46 -20.21 -3.79
C MET A 687 -1.23 -21.42 -3.29
N SER A 688 -0.98 -21.84 -2.05
CA SER A 688 -1.72 -22.90 -1.40
C SER A 688 -2.23 -22.44 -0.03
N SER A 689 -3.37 -22.95 0.41
CA SER A 689 -3.91 -22.68 1.75
C SER A 689 -4.13 -23.97 2.52
N TYR A 690 -3.57 -24.10 3.72
CA TYR A 690 -3.76 -25.26 4.61
C TYR A 690 -4.49 -24.85 5.90
N GLY A 691 -5.39 -25.69 6.42
CA GLY A 691 -5.97 -25.55 7.77
C GLY A 691 -7.23 -24.66 7.87
N TYR A 692 -7.29 -23.76 8.86
CA TYR A 692 -8.37 -22.78 9.03
C TYR A 692 -8.33 -21.80 7.83
N ASN A 693 -9.12 -22.11 6.81
CA ASN A 693 -9.04 -21.54 5.46
C ASN A 693 -8.99 -20.00 5.46
N PRO A 694 -7.84 -19.36 5.15
CA PRO A 694 -7.85 -17.95 4.79
C PRO A 694 -8.75 -17.81 3.57
N ALA A 695 -9.82 -17.04 3.70
CA ALA A 695 -10.61 -16.65 2.56
C ALA A 695 -9.80 -15.58 1.81
N LEU A 696 -9.47 -15.86 0.56
CA LEU A 696 -8.65 -14.98 -0.25
C LEU A 696 -9.54 -14.07 -1.09
N VAL A 697 -9.11 -12.83 -1.29
CA VAL A 697 -9.84 -11.91 -2.15
C VAL A 697 -9.43 -12.12 -3.60
N TYR A 698 -10.44 -12.28 -4.45
CA TYR A 698 -10.28 -12.32 -5.88
C TYR A 698 -11.09 -11.20 -6.52
N VAL A 699 -10.62 -10.75 -7.67
CA VAL A 699 -11.35 -9.85 -8.55
C VAL A 699 -11.98 -10.70 -9.64
N SER A 700 -13.30 -10.72 -9.70
CA SER A 700 -14.03 -11.19 -10.88
C SER A 700 -14.47 -9.98 -11.66
N ARG A 701 -13.73 -9.66 -12.72
CA ARG A 701 -14.16 -8.67 -13.71
C ARG A 701 -14.39 -9.36 -15.04
N GLU A 702 -15.31 -8.81 -15.82
CA GLU A 702 -15.55 -9.24 -17.20
C GLU A 702 -14.38 -8.86 -18.14
N ASP A 703 -13.53 -7.92 -17.74
CA ASP A 703 -12.38 -7.39 -18.50
C ASP A 703 -11.04 -8.11 -18.22
N ALA A 704 -11.02 -9.09 -17.32
CA ALA A 704 -9.80 -9.80 -16.97
C ALA A 704 -9.33 -10.66 -18.18
N LEU A 705 -8.29 -10.23 -18.89
CA LEU A 705 -7.56 -10.98 -19.95
C LEU A 705 -7.23 -12.46 -19.62
N VAL A 706 -6.45 -12.73 -18.58
CA VAL A 706 -6.12 -14.09 -18.06
C VAL A 706 -6.94 -14.52 -16.84
N ASN A 707 -7.04 -15.83 -16.63
CA ASN A 707 -7.65 -16.49 -15.47
C ASN A 707 -6.57 -17.13 -14.58
N ASP A 708 -6.80 -17.19 -13.28
CA ASP A 708 -6.04 -18.04 -12.38
C ASP A 708 -6.62 -19.45 -12.37
N TYR A 709 -5.75 -20.44 -12.14
CA TYR A 709 -6.13 -21.84 -12.25
C TYR A 709 -5.94 -22.57 -10.93
N LYS A 710 -6.88 -23.44 -10.62
CA LYS A 710 -6.74 -24.45 -9.56
C LYS A 710 -6.00 -25.66 -10.11
N ILE A 711 -5.10 -26.21 -9.30
CA ILE A 711 -4.33 -27.42 -9.63
C ILE A 711 -4.93 -28.62 -8.89
N ILE A 712 -5.33 -29.67 -9.62
CA ILE A 712 -5.72 -30.97 -9.04
C ILE A 712 -5.01 -32.07 -9.83
N ASN A 713 -4.17 -32.87 -9.17
CA ASN A 713 -3.41 -33.96 -9.79
C ASN A 713 -2.66 -33.52 -11.07
N GLN A 714 -2.01 -32.35 -11.03
CA GLN A 714 -1.29 -31.73 -12.17
C GLN A 714 -2.16 -31.28 -13.36
N VAL A 715 -3.50 -31.35 -13.24
CA VAL A 715 -4.44 -30.81 -14.22
C VAL A 715 -4.92 -29.43 -13.76
N LEU A 716 -5.05 -28.50 -14.70
CA LEU A 716 -5.54 -27.14 -14.45
C LEU A 716 -7.04 -27.07 -14.61
N TYR A 717 -7.68 -26.41 -13.66
CA TYR A 717 -9.11 -26.13 -13.68
C TYR A 717 -9.30 -24.63 -13.53
N LYS A 718 -10.02 -23.99 -14.47
CA LYS A 718 -10.45 -22.60 -14.31
C LYS A 718 -11.26 -22.49 -13.02
N ILE A 719 -10.96 -21.50 -12.18
CA ILE A 719 -11.66 -21.32 -10.90
C ILE A 719 -13.15 -21.03 -11.13
N ASN A 720 -13.44 -20.25 -12.18
CA ASN A 720 -14.78 -20.08 -12.72
C ASN A 720 -14.73 -20.22 -14.25
N VAL A 721 -15.65 -21.02 -14.77
CA VAL A 721 -15.71 -21.41 -16.18
C VAL A 721 -16.30 -20.30 -17.06
N THR A 722 -17.11 -19.43 -16.46
CA THR A 722 -17.86 -18.36 -17.14
C THR A 722 -17.23 -16.98 -16.97
N LYS A 723 -16.33 -16.82 -15.99
CA LYS A 723 -15.67 -15.55 -15.68
C LYS A 723 -14.19 -15.77 -15.40
N ASN A 724 -13.36 -14.85 -15.86
CA ASN A 724 -11.96 -14.83 -15.49
C ASN A 724 -11.85 -14.32 -14.03
N ILE A 725 -11.25 -15.15 -13.19
CA ILE A 725 -11.03 -14.89 -11.77
C ILE A 725 -9.53 -14.65 -11.58
N ARG A 726 -9.18 -13.63 -10.80
CA ARG A 726 -7.79 -13.36 -10.44
C ARG A 726 -7.65 -13.06 -8.96
N PHE A 727 -6.66 -13.65 -8.31
CA PHE A 727 -6.32 -13.31 -6.94
C PHE A 727 -5.59 -11.96 -6.89
N GLN A 728 -5.88 -11.16 -5.87
CA GLN A 728 -5.12 -9.94 -5.60
C GLN A 728 -3.81 -10.30 -4.91
N VAL A 729 -2.87 -10.80 -5.69
CA VAL A 729 -1.50 -11.11 -5.27
C VAL A 729 -0.55 -10.46 -6.26
N ASN A 730 0.39 -9.70 -5.73
CA ASN A 730 1.48 -9.09 -6.47
C ASN A 730 2.80 -9.67 -5.97
N MET A 731 3.73 -9.86 -6.90
CA MET A 731 5.10 -10.23 -6.61
C MET A 731 5.96 -8.98 -6.68
N LEU A 732 6.49 -8.57 -5.53
CA LEU A 732 7.33 -7.38 -5.39
C LEU A 732 8.71 -7.65 -5.97
N ILE A 733 9.19 -6.76 -6.83
CA ILE A 733 10.50 -6.89 -7.47
C ILE A 733 11.47 -5.81 -6.98
N ASN A 734 12.77 -6.11 -7.05
CA ASN A 734 13.83 -5.26 -6.53
C ASN A 734 14.14 -4.08 -7.46
N GLU A 735 14.00 -2.85 -6.95
CA GLU A 735 14.54 -1.55 -7.41
C GLU A 735 14.34 -1.11 -8.87
N ASP A 736 13.89 -1.98 -9.77
CA ASP A 736 13.71 -1.68 -11.19
C ASP A 736 12.21 -1.70 -11.51
N SER A 737 11.53 -0.55 -11.39
CA SER A 737 10.19 -0.39 -11.94
C SER A 737 10.19 -0.56 -13.48
N PHE A 738 9.05 -0.91 -14.05
CA PHE A 738 8.85 -1.05 -15.49
C PHE A 738 7.54 -0.40 -15.90
N TYR A 739 7.44 -0.04 -17.18
CA TYR A 739 6.22 0.44 -17.82
C TYR A 739 5.44 -0.75 -18.35
N GLU A 740 4.21 -0.94 -17.88
CA GLU A 740 3.25 -1.87 -18.47
C GLU A 740 2.27 -1.10 -19.35
N TYR A 741 2.19 -1.47 -20.62
CA TYR A 741 1.26 -0.87 -21.58
C TYR A 741 0.10 -1.83 -21.82
N MET A 742 -1.13 -1.31 -21.78
CA MET A 742 -2.34 -2.07 -22.05
C MET A 742 -3.11 -1.38 -23.17
N ILE A 743 -3.21 -2.05 -24.32
CA ILE A 743 -3.78 -1.45 -25.53
C ILE A 743 -4.87 -2.36 -26.05
N ASN A 744 -6.00 -1.75 -26.39
CA ASN A 744 -7.10 -2.43 -27.01
C ASN A 744 -7.36 -1.89 -28.42
N VAL A 745 -7.36 -2.78 -29.41
CA VAL A 745 -7.52 -2.42 -30.82
C VAL A 745 -8.57 -3.31 -31.47
N ASN A 746 -9.66 -2.70 -31.94
CA ASN A 746 -10.61 -3.36 -32.82
C ASN A 746 -10.08 -3.30 -34.26
N TYR A 747 -9.98 -4.44 -34.93
CA TYR A 747 -9.53 -4.52 -36.32
C TYR A 747 -10.33 -5.55 -37.11
N ASP A 748 -10.82 -5.13 -38.28
CA ASP A 748 -11.56 -5.96 -39.23
C ASP A 748 -10.62 -6.59 -40.25
N PHE A 749 -10.34 -7.89 -40.08
CA PHE A 749 -9.46 -8.59 -41.01
C PHE A 749 -10.15 -8.82 -42.37
N PRO A 750 -9.43 -8.59 -43.49
CA PRO A 750 -10.04 -8.68 -44.83
C PRO A 750 -10.35 -10.12 -45.26
N SER A 751 -9.71 -11.11 -44.64
CA SER A 751 -9.90 -12.53 -44.97
C SER A 751 -9.54 -13.43 -43.79
N TYR A 752 -9.87 -14.72 -43.92
CA TYR A 752 -9.32 -15.77 -43.05
C TYR A 752 -7.93 -16.18 -43.54
N GLY A 753 -7.12 -16.79 -42.67
CA GLY A 753 -5.76 -17.21 -42.98
C GLY A 753 -4.75 -16.76 -41.92
N ILE A 754 -3.46 -16.84 -42.27
CA ILE A 754 -2.38 -16.33 -41.44
C ILE A 754 -2.14 -14.88 -41.82
N HIS A 755 -2.33 -13.97 -40.88
CA HIS A 755 -2.02 -12.55 -40.98
C HIS A 755 -0.77 -12.25 -40.17
N THR A 756 0.13 -11.47 -40.74
CA THR A 756 1.27 -10.91 -40.00
C THR A 756 0.91 -9.50 -39.55
N MET A 757 1.21 -9.21 -38.30
CA MET A 757 1.16 -7.88 -37.72
C MET A 757 2.56 -7.51 -37.26
N ASN A 758 2.98 -6.28 -37.49
CA ASN A 758 4.23 -5.75 -36.98
C ASN A 758 3.90 -4.67 -35.94
N LEU A 759 4.22 -4.96 -34.67
CA LEU A 759 4.12 -3.97 -33.61
C LEU A 759 5.45 -3.21 -33.53
N GLY A 760 5.41 -1.90 -33.74
CA GLY A 760 6.51 -0.96 -33.54
C GLY A 760 6.30 -0.11 -32.29
N LEU A 761 7.21 -0.16 -31.34
CA LEU A 761 7.28 0.77 -30.21
C LEU A 761 8.29 1.85 -30.56
N ILE A 762 7.84 3.10 -30.61
CA ILE A 762 8.63 4.23 -31.09
C ILE A 762 8.89 5.18 -29.91
N GLY A 763 10.16 5.32 -29.54
CA GLY A 763 10.61 6.26 -28.52
C GLY A 763 11.64 7.23 -29.08
N GLN A 764 11.99 8.27 -28.32
CA GLN A 764 12.96 9.28 -28.78
C GLN A 764 14.33 8.69 -29.14
N THR A 765 14.77 7.65 -28.41
CA THR A 765 16.11 7.06 -28.59
C THR A 765 16.10 5.62 -29.08
N ASN A 766 15.01 4.87 -28.85
CA ASN A 766 14.93 3.45 -29.16
C ASN A 766 13.62 3.14 -29.88
N ASN A 767 13.71 2.34 -30.95
CA ASN A 767 12.56 1.75 -31.61
C ASN A 767 12.65 0.24 -31.51
N TYR A 768 11.56 -0.42 -31.15
CA TYR A 768 11.47 -1.88 -31.11
C TYR A 768 10.38 -2.35 -32.07
N TYR A 769 10.62 -3.47 -32.76
CA TYR A 769 9.65 -4.06 -33.69
C TYR A 769 9.50 -5.56 -33.44
N LYS A 770 8.26 -6.04 -33.35
CA LYS A 770 7.95 -7.47 -33.24
C LYS A 770 6.91 -7.89 -34.27
N ASN A 771 7.23 -8.93 -35.03
CA ASN A 771 6.28 -9.59 -35.91
C ASN A 771 5.45 -10.60 -35.11
N ILE A 772 4.13 -10.52 -35.25
CA ILE A 772 3.15 -11.39 -34.63
C ILE A 772 2.36 -12.05 -35.75
N SER A 773 2.30 -13.38 -35.76
CA SER A 773 1.49 -14.14 -36.71
C SER A 773 0.17 -14.52 -36.05
N LEU A 774 -0.94 -14.06 -36.63
CA LEU A 774 -2.29 -14.38 -36.21
C LEU A 774 -2.94 -15.32 -37.22
N ARG A 775 -3.47 -16.46 -36.79
CA ARG A 775 -4.20 -17.38 -37.65
C ARG A 775 -5.70 -17.27 -37.39
N LEU A 776 -6.44 -16.74 -38.36
CA LEU A 776 -7.89 -16.68 -38.36
C LEU A 776 -8.46 -17.88 -39.12
N GLU A 777 -9.22 -18.73 -38.45
CA GLU A 777 -9.78 -19.94 -39.05
C GLU A 777 -11.23 -19.74 -39.49
N LYS A 778 -11.53 -20.08 -40.75
CA LYS A 778 -12.91 -20.10 -41.27
C LYS A 778 -13.60 -21.40 -40.84
N ASN A 779 -14.17 -21.39 -39.63
CA ASN A 779 -14.93 -22.52 -39.10
C ASN A 779 -16.35 -22.50 -39.68
N GLN A 780 -16.48 -23.23 -40.79
CA GLN A 780 -17.74 -23.53 -41.45
C GLN A 780 -17.92 -25.04 -41.52
N ASN A 781 -19.15 -25.48 -41.30
CA ASN A 781 -19.56 -26.85 -41.53
C ASN A 781 -20.89 -26.86 -42.27
N VAL A 782 -21.04 -27.74 -43.26
CA VAL A 782 -22.33 -27.99 -43.89
C VAL A 782 -22.55 -29.49 -43.87
N ASP A 783 -23.73 -29.90 -43.42
CA ASP A 783 -24.17 -31.29 -43.45
C ASP A 783 -25.53 -31.38 -44.13
N VAL A 784 -25.70 -32.43 -44.94
CA VAL A 784 -26.91 -32.70 -45.70
C VAL A 784 -27.45 -34.05 -45.26
N TYR A 785 -28.68 -34.05 -44.78
CA TYR A 785 -29.36 -35.24 -44.30
C TYR A 785 -30.65 -35.42 -45.07
N CYS A 786 -30.89 -36.61 -45.57
CA CYS A 786 -32.10 -36.92 -46.33
C CYS A 786 -32.85 -38.08 -45.68
N LYS A 787 -34.17 -37.92 -45.55
CA LYS A 787 -35.06 -38.97 -45.06
C LYS A 787 -35.14 -40.09 -46.09
N ASP A 788 -35.19 -41.34 -45.63
CA ASP A 788 -35.38 -42.52 -46.49
C ASP A 788 -34.32 -42.66 -47.60
N SER A 789 -33.07 -42.24 -47.29
CA SER A 789 -31.92 -42.23 -48.21
C SER A 789 -31.64 -43.57 -48.89
N ASN A 790 -32.10 -44.67 -48.29
CA ASN A 790 -31.89 -46.02 -48.83
C ASN A 790 -33.02 -46.45 -49.77
N HIS A 791 -34.27 -45.99 -49.59
CA HIS A 791 -35.41 -46.36 -50.43
C HIS A 791 -36.54 -45.31 -50.32
N THR A 792 -36.93 -44.67 -51.43
CA THR A 792 -38.12 -43.80 -51.50
C THR A 792 -39.17 -44.43 -52.43
N LEU A 793 -40.44 -44.47 -52.01
CA LEU A 793 -41.51 -45.13 -52.78
C LEU A 793 -42.16 -44.20 -53.83
N ASP A 794 -42.03 -42.90 -53.67
CA ASP A 794 -42.74 -41.87 -54.44
C ASP A 794 -41.82 -40.97 -55.27
N LYS A 795 -40.54 -41.36 -55.42
CA LYS A 795 -39.50 -40.56 -56.09
C LYS A 795 -39.31 -39.17 -55.47
N ARG A 796 -39.67 -39.01 -54.19
CA ARG A 796 -39.45 -37.79 -53.42
C ARG A 796 -38.46 -38.06 -52.30
N LEU A 797 -37.42 -37.24 -52.21
CA LEU A 797 -36.46 -37.28 -51.13
C LEU A 797 -36.56 -35.97 -50.34
N GLY A 798 -37.10 -36.05 -49.12
CA GLY A 798 -37.10 -34.93 -48.19
C GLY A 798 -35.71 -34.79 -47.56
N CYS A 799 -35.05 -33.67 -47.81
CA CYS A 799 -33.71 -33.38 -47.29
C CYS A 799 -33.73 -32.13 -46.43
N TYR A 800 -32.81 -32.07 -45.47
CA TYR A 800 -32.45 -30.85 -44.80
C TYR A 800 -30.95 -30.62 -44.83
N VAL A 801 -30.57 -29.36 -44.94
CA VAL A 801 -29.19 -28.91 -44.88
C VAL A 801 -29.02 -28.10 -43.62
N ILE A 802 -28.07 -28.50 -42.78
CA ILE A 802 -27.59 -27.69 -41.68
C ILE A 802 -26.28 -27.07 -42.14
N ALA A 803 -26.28 -25.75 -42.27
CA ALA A 803 -25.08 -24.96 -42.37
C ALA A 803 -24.80 -24.32 -41.02
N THR A 804 -23.54 -24.38 -40.59
CA THR A 804 -23.05 -23.60 -39.46
C THR A 804 -21.85 -22.78 -39.91
N SER A 805 -21.83 -21.50 -39.55
CA SER A 805 -20.71 -20.61 -39.80
C SER A 805 -20.47 -19.72 -38.59
N MET A 806 -19.22 -19.42 -38.28
CA MET A 806 -18.88 -18.36 -37.33
C MET A 806 -18.96 -16.95 -37.96
N ASN A 807 -19.39 -16.84 -39.22
CA ASN A 807 -19.62 -15.58 -39.90
C ASN A 807 -21.03 -15.52 -40.51
N LYS A 808 -21.79 -14.54 -40.03
CA LYS A 808 -23.15 -14.25 -40.45
C LYS A 808 -23.26 -13.85 -41.92
N THR A 809 -22.22 -13.27 -42.51
CA THR A 809 -22.24 -12.81 -43.91
C THR A 809 -22.04 -13.94 -44.91
N ASP A 810 -21.72 -15.15 -44.46
CA ASP A 810 -21.66 -16.29 -45.36
C ASP A 810 -23.07 -16.62 -45.87
N THR A 811 -23.14 -17.15 -47.08
CA THR A 811 -24.38 -17.66 -47.68
C THR A 811 -24.13 -19.10 -48.13
N LEU A 812 -25.13 -19.95 -47.94
CA LEU A 812 -25.10 -21.30 -48.47
C LEU A 812 -25.90 -21.35 -49.77
N LEU A 813 -25.26 -21.78 -50.84
CA LEU A 813 -25.87 -22.01 -52.14
C LEU A 813 -26.16 -23.50 -52.31
N LEU A 814 -27.38 -23.83 -52.75
CA LEU A 814 -27.72 -25.13 -53.32
C LEU A 814 -27.99 -24.94 -54.82
N PRO A 815 -26.96 -25.01 -55.68
CA PRO A 815 -27.10 -24.67 -57.09
C PRO A 815 -28.12 -25.55 -57.81
N SER A 816 -28.24 -26.82 -57.41
CA SER A 816 -29.17 -27.78 -58.02
C SER A 816 -30.65 -27.46 -57.77
N GLU A 817 -30.96 -26.66 -56.75
CA GLU A 817 -32.33 -26.25 -56.40
C GLU A 817 -32.57 -24.75 -56.58
N ASN A 818 -31.54 -23.97 -56.94
CA ASN A 818 -31.56 -22.50 -56.94
C ASN A 818 -32.01 -21.92 -55.58
N LEU A 819 -31.60 -22.55 -54.48
CA LEU A 819 -31.93 -22.13 -53.11
C LEU A 819 -30.71 -21.50 -52.43
N THR A 820 -30.97 -20.42 -51.70
CA THR A 820 -30.00 -19.70 -50.89
C THR A 820 -30.42 -19.72 -49.43
N VAL A 821 -29.52 -20.11 -48.53
CA VAL A 821 -29.76 -20.04 -47.08
C VAL A 821 -28.97 -18.87 -46.52
N SER A 822 -29.69 -17.89 -45.96
CA SER A 822 -29.09 -16.89 -45.09
C SER A 822 -29.07 -17.41 -43.66
N PHE A 823 -28.00 -17.11 -42.93
CA PHE A 823 -27.90 -17.45 -41.53
C PHE A 823 -28.82 -16.56 -40.68
N GLN A 824 -29.40 -17.14 -39.62
CA GLN A 824 -30.25 -16.37 -38.70
C GLN A 824 -29.44 -15.27 -37.99
N ASN A 825 -30.12 -14.19 -37.55
CA ASN A 825 -29.48 -13.07 -36.85
C ASN A 825 -28.97 -13.42 -35.44
N GLU A 826 -29.43 -14.52 -34.87
CA GLU A 826 -29.09 -14.95 -33.51
C GLU A 826 -27.93 -15.94 -33.52
N THR A 827 -26.98 -15.73 -32.61
CA THR A 827 -25.86 -16.64 -32.39
C THR A 827 -26.30 -17.81 -31.50
N VAL A 828 -25.89 -19.02 -31.85
CA VAL A 828 -26.10 -20.24 -31.09
C VAL A 828 -24.83 -20.57 -30.30
N ASP A 829 -24.95 -20.76 -29.00
CA ASP A 829 -23.86 -21.09 -28.05
C ASP A 829 -23.97 -22.53 -27.52
N TYR A 830 -24.66 -23.40 -28.24
CA TYR A 830 -24.87 -24.79 -27.88
C TYR A 830 -25.02 -25.71 -29.11
N PHE A 831 -24.70 -26.99 -28.95
CA PHE A 831 -25.11 -28.05 -29.90
C PHE A 831 -26.27 -28.84 -29.30
N GLY A 832 -27.41 -28.88 -29.99
CA GLY A 832 -28.61 -29.54 -29.50
C GLY A 832 -29.88 -29.06 -30.21
N ASN A 833 -31.03 -29.58 -29.78
CA ASN A 833 -32.33 -29.25 -30.35
C ASN A 833 -33.30 -28.64 -29.32
N TYR A 834 -32.80 -28.26 -28.14
CA TYR A 834 -33.64 -27.66 -27.12
C TYR A 834 -33.74 -26.14 -27.34
N ASP A 835 -34.91 -25.70 -27.78
CA ASP A 835 -35.24 -24.29 -27.97
C ASP A 835 -35.84 -23.70 -26.69
N ARG A 836 -35.07 -22.87 -26.00
CA ARG A 836 -35.48 -22.22 -24.73
C ARG A 836 -36.74 -21.36 -24.89
N SER A 837 -37.00 -20.84 -26.09
CA SER A 837 -38.11 -19.93 -26.35
C SER A 837 -39.46 -20.64 -26.44
N LYS A 838 -39.46 -21.96 -26.65
CA LYS A 838 -40.68 -22.75 -26.75
C LYS A 838 -41.04 -23.32 -25.38
N ASN A 839 -42.17 -22.88 -24.84
CA ASN A 839 -42.79 -23.54 -23.69
C ASN A 839 -43.09 -25.00 -24.05
N ILE A 840 -42.33 -25.94 -23.48
CA ILE A 840 -42.56 -27.37 -23.68
C ILE A 840 -43.85 -27.75 -22.92
N THR A 841 -44.98 -27.78 -23.63
CA THR A 841 -46.28 -28.12 -23.06
C THR A 841 -46.58 -29.62 -23.09
N ASN A 842 -45.99 -30.36 -24.04
CA ASN A 842 -46.15 -31.80 -24.20
C ASN A 842 -44.83 -32.52 -23.87
N ILE A 843 -44.68 -32.93 -22.61
CA ILE A 843 -43.51 -33.68 -22.14
C ILE A 843 -43.80 -35.17 -22.27
N VAL A 844 -43.12 -35.84 -23.20
CA VAL A 844 -43.10 -37.30 -23.27
C VAL A 844 -41.80 -37.79 -22.66
N SER A 845 -41.85 -38.91 -21.93
CA SER A 845 -40.68 -39.55 -21.32
C SER A 845 -40.46 -40.93 -21.93
N THR A 846 -39.20 -41.33 -22.11
CA THR A 846 -38.87 -42.69 -22.56
C THR A 846 -39.08 -43.71 -21.44
N THR A 847 -39.60 -44.90 -21.74
CA THR A 847 -39.62 -46.04 -20.78
C THR A 847 -38.31 -46.81 -20.74
N LEU A 848 -37.33 -46.43 -21.57
CA LEU A 848 -36.05 -47.11 -21.69
C LEU A 848 -35.06 -46.58 -20.65
N THR A 849 -34.22 -47.48 -20.14
CA THR A 849 -33.01 -47.18 -19.35
C THR A 849 -31.77 -47.61 -20.13
N GLY A 850 -30.62 -47.02 -19.82
CA GLY A 850 -29.36 -47.39 -20.44
C GLY A 850 -28.65 -46.20 -21.08
N LEU A 851 -27.89 -46.48 -22.14
CA LEU A 851 -27.10 -45.49 -22.86
C LEU A 851 -27.82 -45.02 -24.12
N PHE A 852 -27.83 -43.71 -24.32
CA PHE A 852 -28.47 -43.05 -25.44
C PHE A 852 -27.46 -42.21 -26.22
N LEU A 853 -27.41 -42.37 -27.53
CA LEU A 853 -26.63 -41.54 -28.45
C LEU A 853 -27.50 -40.36 -28.89
N LEU A 854 -27.07 -39.15 -28.53
CA LEU A 854 -27.80 -37.91 -28.81
C LEU A 854 -27.31 -37.30 -30.13
N THR A 855 -27.94 -37.69 -31.22
CA THR A 855 -27.52 -37.32 -32.59
C THR A 855 -27.63 -35.82 -32.87
N ASN A 856 -28.50 -35.11 -32.16
CA ASN A 856 -28.66 -33.66 -32.27
C ASN A 856 -27.56 -32.85 -31.58
N THR A 857 -26.66 -33.50 -30.84
CA THR A 857 -25.57 -32.84 -30.09
C THR A 857 -24.22 -32.96 -30.79
N GLU A 858 -24.21 -33.22 -32.10
CA GLU A 858 -22.98 -33.30 -32.89
C GLU A 858 -22.24 -31.96 -32.91
N PHE A 859 -20.96 -32.01 -32.55
CA PHE A 859 -20.08 -30.85 -32.56
C PHE A 859 -19.60 -30.61 -33.98
N TYR A 860 -20.01 -29.50 -34.59
CA TYR A 860 -19.65 -29.18 -35.98
C TYR A 860 -18.25 -28.56 -36.13
N PHE A 861 -17.62 -28.19 -35.03
CA PHE A 861 -16.24 -27.70 -34.92
C PHE A 861 -15.71 -28.00 -33.50
N ASP A 862 -14.39 -27.90 -33.34
CA ASP A 862 -13.76 -28.09 -32.04
C ASP A 862 -14.15 -26.95 -31.07
N ALA A 863 -14.58 -27.31 -29.86
CA ALA A 863 -15.04 -26.35 -28.85
C ALA A 863 -14.85 -26.91 -27.43
N TYR A 864 -14.79 -26.04 -26.43
CA TYR A 864 -14.91 -26.46 -25.04
C TYR A 864 -16.39 -26.54 -24.65
N SER A 865 -16.83 -27.71 -24.22
CA SER A 865 -18.12 -27.84 -23.55
C SER A 865 -17.97 -27.44 -22.08
N TYR A 866 -18.73 -26.42 -21.68
CA TYR A 866 -18.72 -25.92 -20.30
C TYR A 866 -19.96 -26.32 -19.49
N GLY A 867 -20.90 -27.06 -20.10
CA GLY A 867 -22.13 -27.43 -19.44
C GLY A 867 -23.18 -28.01 -20.36
N PHE A 868 -24.35 -28.25 -19.80
CA PHE A 868 -25.50 -28.79 -20.50
C PHE A 868 -26.78 -28.10 -20.07
N GLU A 869 -27.73 -28.02 -20.98
CA GLU A 869 -29.11 -27.69 -20.65
C GLU A 869 -30.00 -28.87 -20.95
N ILE A 870 -30.79 -29.25 -19.95
CA ILE A 870 -31.54 -30.49 -19.99
C ILE A 870 -32.94 -30.22 -19.47
N PHE A 871 -33.94 -30.63 -20.23
CA PHE A 871 -35.31 -30.69 -19.74
C PHE A 871 -35.60 -32.10 -19.24
N ALA A 872 -35.77 -32.26 -17.93
CA ALA A 872 -36.04 -33.54 -17.29
C ALA A 872 -37.55 -33.74 -17.08
N ALA A 873 -38.08 -34.87 -17.51
CA ALA A 873 -39.48 -35.23 -17.26
C ALA A 873 -39.70 -35.70 -15.81
N ASP A 874 -38.66 -36.23 -15.18
CA ASP A 874 -38.60 -36.56 -13.75
C ASP A 874 -37.21 -36.27 -13.16
N SER A 875 -37.13 -36.19 -11.83
CA SER A 875 -35.85 -36.02 -11.14
C SER A 875 -35.04 -37.32 -11.06
N GLY A 876 -33.71 -37.23 -11.16
CA GLY A 876 -32.84 -38.39 -11.01
C GLY A 876 -31.41 -38.14 -11.43
N ASN A 877 -30.57 -39.17 -11.28
CA ASN A 877 -29.17 -39.11 -11.66
C ASN A 877 -28.98 -39.51 -13.12
N ILE A 878 -28.24 -38.68 -13.86
CA ILE A 878 -27.81 -38.95 -15.24
C ILE A 878 -26.30 -38.83 -15.36
N VAL A 879 -25.73 -39.51 -16.35
CA VAL A 879 -24.32 -39.36 -16.74
C VAL A 879 -24.26 -38.87 -18.18
N LEU A 880 -23.50 -37.81 -18.43
CA LEU A 880 -23.27 -37.24 -19.75
C LEU A 880 -21.81 -37.46 -20.12
N GLU A 881 -21.56 -38.08 -21.27
CA GLU A 881 -20.23 -38.39 -21.78
C GLU A 881 -20.13 -38.03 -23.26
N PHE A 882 -18.94 -38.15 -23.86
CA PHE A 882 -18.73 -37.90 -25.29
C PHE A 882 -18.18 -39.14 -26.00
N VAL A 883 -18.64 -39.38 -27.23
CA VAL A 883 -18.21 -40.49 -28.08
C VAL A 883 -17.14 -40.03 -29.07
N ASN A 884 -16.01 -40.74 -29.16
CA ASN A 884 -14.83 -40.32 -29.95
C ASN A 884 -14.67 -41.04 -31.31
N SER A 885 -15.50 -42.03 -31.63
CA SER A 885 -15.11 -43.10 -32.57
C SER A 885 -15.79 -43.10 -33.95
N CYS A 886 -16.29 -41.97 -34.43
CA CYS A 886 -17.11 -41.95 -35.64
C CYS A 886 -16.55 -41.14 -36.82
N GLY A 887 -15.36 -40.55 -36.72
CA GLY A 887 -14.76 -39.73 -37.76
C GLY A 887 -15.33 -38.30 -37.81
N GLN A 888 -15.18 -37.60 -38.93
CA GLN A 888 -15.56 -36.18 -39.08
C GLN A 888 -17.09 -35.92 -39.06
N GLN A 889 -17.93 -36.95 -39.24
CA GLN A 889 -19.40 -36.87 -39.30
C GLN A 889 -20.02 -38.12 -38.65
N CYS A 890 -20.39 -37.99 -37.39
CA CYS A 890 -20.78 -39.11 -36.55
C CYS A 890 -22.21 -39.57 -36.75
N VAL A 891 -23.12 -38.62 -36.92
CA VAL A 891 -24.52 -38.92 -37.15
C VAL A 891 -24.67 -39.72 -38.46
N ASP A 892 -23.94 -39.35 -39.50
CA ASP A 892 -23.97 -40.06 -40.79
C ASP A 892 -23.44 -41.49 -40.68
N SER A 893 -22.35 -41.69 -39.92
CA SER A 893 -21.79 -43.02 -39.66
C SER A 893 -22.78 -43.90 -38.87
N ILE A 894 -23.47 -43.32 -37.88
CA ILE A 894 -24.50 -44.01 -37.09
C ILE A 894 -25.68 -44.41 -37.97
N ILE A 895 -26.19 -43.50 -38.81
CA ILE A 895 -27.34 -43.75 -39.70
C ILE A 895 -26.99 -44.81 -40.74
N SER A 896 -25.81 -44.72 -41.37
CA SER A 896 -25.39 -45.62 -42.45
C SER A 896 -25.13 -47.06 -41.99
N ASN A 897 -24.72 -47.24 -40.73
CA ASN A 897 -24.41 -48.54 -40.15
C ASN A 897 -25.51 -49.09 -39.24
N TYR A 898 -26.66 -48.41 -39.11
CA TYR A 898 -27.79 -48.87 -38.30
C TYR A 898 -28.36 -50.20 -38.83
N PRO A 899 -28.64 -51.21 -37.97
CA PRO A 899 -28.59 -51.22 -36.51
C PRO A 899 -27.24 -51.69 -35.90
N SER A 900 -26.24 -52.01 -36.72
CA SER A 900 -25.00 -52.71 -36.36
C SER A 900 -23.83 -51.79 -35.96
N TYR A 901 -24.12 -50.58 -35.49
CA TYR A 901 -23.09 -49.58 -35.18
C TYR A 901 -22.26 -49.97 -33.94
N LYS A 902 -20.92 -50.05 -34.09
CA LYS A 902 -19.98 -50.24 -32.98
C LYS A 902 -19.42 -48.89 -32.55
N TYR A 903 -19.51 -48.57 -31.26
CA TYR A 903 -18.94 -47.36 -30.68
C TYR A 903 -17.81 -47.71 -29.70
N SER A 904 -16.82 -46.81 -29.55
CA SER A 904 -15.84 -46.89 -28.47
C SER A 904 -15.97 -45.71 -27.52
N LYS A 905 -15.97 -46.02 -26.23
CA LYS A 905 -16.07 -45.04 -25.15
C LYS A 905 -14.70 -44.39 -24.93
N THR A 906 -14.68 -43.08 -24.75
CA THR A 906 -13.52 -42.34 -24.21
C THR A 906 -13.86 -41.77 -22.84
N GLY A 907 -13.11 -42.17 -21.81
CA GLY A 907 -13.33 -41.73 -20.44
C GLY A 907 -12.83 -40.32 -20.10
N PHE A 908 -12.53 -39.47 -21.09
CA PHE A 908 -11.85 -38.20 -20.84
C PHE A 908 -12.78 -37.04 -20.42
N CYS A 909 -14.09 -37.15 -20.62
CA CYS A 909 -15.08 -36.23 -20.05
C CYS A 909 -16.40 -36.92 -19.77
N SER A 910 -16.70 -37.10 -18.48
CA SER A 910 -17.93 -37.70 -17.97
C SER A 910 -18.46 -36.84 -16.84
N LEU A 911 -19.71 -36.43 -16.91
CA LEU A 911 -20.35 -35.58 -15.92
C LEU A 911 -21.57 -36.32 -15.34
N THR A 912 -21.51 -36.59 -14.05
CA THR A 912 -22.63 -37.20 -13.30
C THR A 912 -23.41 -36.11 -12.58
N VAL A 913 -24.73 -36.04 -12.79
CA VAL A 913 -25.56 -34.94 -12.28
C VAL A 913 -26.91 -35.44 -11.82
N ASP A 914 -27.37 -34.91 -10.69
CA ASP A 914 -28.76 -35.04 -10.27
C ASP A 914 -29.61 -33.93 -10.89
N VAL A 915 -30.44 -34.29 -11.86
CA VAL A 915 -31.38 -33.36 -12.49
C VAL A 915 -32.69 -33.29 -11.70
N LYS A 916 -33.28 -32.09 -11.65
CA LYS A 916 -34.62 -31.85 -11.11
C LYS A 916 -35.64 -31.88 -12.25
N LYS A 917 -36.87 -32.30 -11.98
CA LYS A 917 -37.96 -32.22 -12.96
C LYS A 917 -38.10 -30.78 -13.51
N GLY A 918 -38.20 -30.64 -14.83
CA GLY A 918 -38.21 -29.36 -15.53
C GLY A 918 -36.85 -28.99 -16.15
N TYR A 919 -36.61 -27.70 -16.34
CA TYR A 919 -35.36 -27.19 -16.92
C TYR A 919 -34.20 -27.23 -15.92
N ASN A 920 -33.05 -27.73 -16.38
CA ASN A 920 -31.80 -27.77 -15.65
C ASN A 920 -30.72 -27.11 -16.50
N LYS A 921 -30.02 -26.13 -15.93
CA LYS A 921 -28.75 -25.63 -16.46
C LYS A 921 -27.62 -26.16 -15.60
N ILE A 922 -26.79 -26.98 -16.20
CA ILE A 922 -25.72 -27.70 -15.52
C ILE A 922 -24.41 -27.12 -16.02
N ASN A 923 -23.63 -26.54 -15.11
CA ASN A 923 -22.27 -26.11 -15.44
C ASN A 923 -21.30 -27.26 -15.15
N ASN A 924 -20.50 -27.63 -16.14
CA ASN A 924 -19.40 -28.55 -15.96
C ASN A 924 -18.21 -27.79 -15.38
N THR A 925 -17.77 -28.15 -14.18
CA THR A 925 -16.59 -27.53 -13.54
C THR A 925 -15.28 -27.90 -14.25
N GLN A 926 -15.30 -28.96 -15.06
CA GLN A 926 -14.19 -29.37 -15.91
C GLN A 926 -14.52 -28.98 -17.35
N GLN A 927 -13.80 -28.02 -17.94
CA GLN A 927 -13.97 -27.71 -19.36
C GLN A 927 -13.54 -28.93 -20.18
N CYS A 928 -14.44 -29.43 -21.02
CA CYS A 928 -14.17 -30.58 -21.87
C CYS A 928 -13.82 -30.09 -23.27
N TRP A 929 -12.58 -30.31 -23.73
CA TRP A 929 -12.26 -30.08 -25.13
C TRP A 929 -12.91 -31.16 -25.99
N ILE A 930 -13.90 -30.76 -26.79
CA ILE A 930 -14.68 -31.64 -27.64
C ILE A 930 -14.27 -31.43 -29.09
N LYS A 931 -13.92 -32.51 -29.77
CA LYS A 931 -13.53 -32.50 -31.18
C LYS A 931 -14.76 -32.49 -32.07
N LYS A 932 -14.60 -31.92 -33.26
CA LYS A 932 -15.58 -32.03 -34.36
C LYS A 932 -15.99 -33.49 -34.59
N GLY A 933 -17.29 -33.70 -34.75
CA GLY A 933 -17.92 -34.99 -34.96
C GLY A 933 -18.23 -35.75 -33.67
N GLN A 934 -17.78 -35.30 -32.49
CA GLN A 934 -18.20 -35.96 -31.25
C GLN A 934 -19.67 -35.64 -30.94
N ILE A 935 -20.37 -36.59 -30.30
CA ILE A 935 -21.77 -36.47 -29.87
C ILE A 935 -21.87 -36.81 -28.38
N VAL A 936 -22.92 -36.31 -27.72
CA VAL A 936 -23.21 -36.61 -26.32
C VAL A 936 -23.79 -38.01 -26.18
N LEU A 937 -23.26 -38.75 -25.22
CA LEU A 937 -23.77 -40.01 -24.72
C LEU A 937 -24.46 -39.75 -23.38
N LEU A 938 -25.77 -40.02 -23.32
CA LEU A 938 -26.56 -39.88 -22.11
C LEU A 938 -26.78 -41.26 -21.48
N SER A 939 -26.42 -41.43 -20.21
CA SER A 939 -26.76 -42.61 -19.42
C SER A 939 -27.83 -42.26 -18.40
N THR A 940 -28.83 -43.11 -18.28
CA THR A 940 -29.82 -43.02 -17.20
C THR A 940 -30.10 -44.38 -16.58
N SER A 941 -30.12 -44.40 -15.25
CA SER A 941 -30.41 -45.58 -14.42
C SER A 941 -31.90 -45.80 -14.16
N LYS A 942 -32.76 -44.81 -14.47
CA LYS A 942 -34.23 -44.92 -14.30
C LYS A 942 -34.96 -44.46 -15.57
N PRO A 943 -36.05 -45.13 -15.95
CA PRO A 943 -36.80 -44.74 -17.13
C PRO A 943 -37.40 -43.34 -16.92
N GLY A 944 -37.46 -42.56 -17.99
CA GLY A 944 -38.21 -41.32 -18.03
C GLY A 944 -37.59 -40.10 -17.36
N ILE A 945 -36.31 -40.14 -16.97
CA ILE A 945 -35.64 -38.96 -16.37
C ILE A 945 -35.58 -37.79 -17.36
N VAL A 946 -35.07 -38.00 -18.58
CA VAL A 946 -34.92 -36.91 -19.57
C VAL A 946 -36.09 -36.88 -20.53
N ALA A 947 -36.65 -35.70 -20.77
CA ALA A 947 -37.78 -35.51 -21.67
C ALA A 947 -37.36 -35.68 -23.14
N ILE A 948 -38.27 -36.26 -23.93
CA ILE A 948 -38.10 -36.46 -25.36
C ILE A 948 -39.15 -35.67 -26.15
N ASN A 949 -38.73 -35.14 -27.30
CA ASN A 949 -39.59 -34.61 -28.34
C ASN A 949 -39.93 -35.73 -29.33
N ILE A 950 -41.21 -35.97 -29.59
CA ILE A 950 -41.67 -36.92 -30.61
C ILE A 950 -42.44 -36.12 -31.67
N THR A 951 -41.80 -35.86 -32.81
CA THR A 951 -42.44 -35.12 -33.91
C THR A 951 -42.26 -35.83 -35.24
N GLU A 952 -43.24 -35.66 -36.14
CA GLU A 952 -43.18 -36.21 -37.49
C GLU A 952 -42.28 -35.37 -38.42
N SER A 953 -41.95 -34.14 -38.01
CA SER A 953 -41.10 -33.20 -38.75
C SER A 953 -39.60 -33.43 -38.55
N GLU A 954 -39.20 -34.18 -37.53
CA GLU A 954 -37.77 -34.46 -37.29
C GLU A 954 -37.27 -35.58 -38.20
N ILE A 955 -36.07 -35.41 -38.74
CA ILE A 955 -35.53 -36.31 -39.78
C ILE A 955 -34.54 -37.33 -39.20
N VAL A 956 -33.94 -37.07 -38.03
CA VAL A 956 -33.02 -37.99 -37.32
C VAL A 956 -33.54 -38.25 -35.91
N SER A 957 -33.46 -39.52 -35.47
CA SER A 957 -33.82 -39.97 -34.12
C SER A 957 -32.57 -40.17 -33.28
N ASP A 958 -32.68 -39.99 -31.97
CA ASP A 958 -31.71 -40.51 -31.02
C ASP A 958 -31.88 -42.03 -30.85
N PHE A 959 -30.81 -42.69 -30.40
CA PHE A 959 -30.71 -44.15 -30.36
C PHE A 959 -30.38 -44.66 -28.97
N ASN A 960 -31.04 -45.74 -28.55
CA ASN A 960 -30.67 -46.52 -27.37
C ASN A 960 -29.65 -47.61 -27.76
N ILE A 961 -28.64 -47.82 -26.93
CA ILE A 961 -27.61 -48.85 -27.11
C ILE A 961 -27.99 -50.09 -26.28
N GLN A 962 -28.17 -51.23 -26.95
CA GLN A 962 -28.33 -52.54 -26.32
C GLN A 962 -26.98 -53.27 -26.30
N PHE A 963 -26.58 -53.87 -25.19
CA PHE A 963 -25.21 -54.36 -25.01
C PHE A 963 -24.94 -55.79 -25.52
N TYR A 964 -25.97 -56.59 -25.85
CA TYR A 964 -25.78 -58.00 -26.25
C TYR A 964 -26.82 -58.47 -27.28
N PRO A 965 -26.47 -58.56 -28.58
CA PRO A 965 -25.28 -57.99 -29.22
C PRO A 965 -25.31 -56.45 -29.19
N THR A 966 -24.13 -55.80 -29.25
CA THR A 966 -24.05 -54.32 -29.31
C THR A 966 -24.77 -53.82 -30.56
N THR A 967 -26.01 -53.38 -30.37
CA THR A 967 -26.88 -52.88 -31.44
C THR A 967 -27.50 -51.58 -30.97
N ILE A 968 -27.76 -50.69 -31.93
CA ILE A 968 -28.49 -49.46 -31.67
C ILE A 968 -29.93 -49.62 -32.12
N GLN A 969 -30.87 -49.10 -31.33
CA GLN A 969 -32.30 -49.10 -31.64
C GLN A 969 -32.84 -47.69 -31.53
N LYS A 970 -33.74 -47.28 -32.43
CA LYS A 970 -34.46 -46.02 -32.26
C LYS A 970 -35.25 -46.04 -30.95
N ILE A 971 -35.29 -44.91 -30.25
CA ILE A 971 -36.07 -44.78 -29.00
C ILE A 971 -37.55 -45.08 -29.25
N ASN A 972 -38.09 -44.62 -30.38
CA ASN A 972 -39.38 -45.02 -30.88
C ASN A 972 -39.21 -45.63 -32.30
N PRO A 973 -39.62 -46.87 -32.54
CA PRO A 973 -39.41 -47.52 -33.84
C PRO A 973 -40.25 -46.90 -34.97
N TYR A 974 -41.33 -46.19 -34.65
CA TYR A 974 -42.29 -45.65 -35.62
C TYR A 974 -42.14 -44.15 -35.86
N LYS A 975 -41.59 -43.40 -34.89
CA LYS A 975 -41.43 -41.94 -34.97
C LYS A 975 -40.02 -41.55 -34.54
N ASN A 976 -39.46 -40.53 -35.18
CA ASN A 976 -38.18 -39.97 -34.71
C ASN A 976 -38.40 -39.32 -33.34
N SER A 977 -37.48 -39.57 -32.42
CA SER A 977 -37.53 -39.05 -31.05
C SER A 977 -36.19 -38.45 -30.68
N ARG A 978 -36.17 -37.27 -30.07
CA ARG A 978 -34.95 -36.58 -29.63
C ARG A 978 -35.01 -36.15 -28.18
N PHE A 979 -33.91 -36.22 -27.45
CA PHE A 979 -33.85 -35.67 -26.11
C PHE A 979 -33.73 -34.13 -26.13
N TYR A 980 -34.38 -33.47 -25.16
CA TYR A 980 -34.21 -32.05 -24.90
C TYR A 980 -32.90 -31.78 -24.15
N VAL A 981 -31.79 -31.93 -24.87
CA VAL A 981 -30.43 -31.71 -24.37
C VAL A 981 -29.69 -30.77 -25.32
N ASN A 982 -29.05 -29.76 -24.74
CA ASN A 982 -28.08 -28.89 -25.39
C ASN A 982 -26.73 -29.05 -24.69
N ALA A 983 -25.67 -29.28 -25.45
CA ALA A 983 -24.30 -29.16 -24.96
C ALA A 983 -23.85 -27.70 -25.13
N LEU A 984 -23.64 -26.99 -24.02
CA LEU A 984 -23.21 -25.60 -24.02
C LEU A 984 -21.73 -25.50 -24.40
N ILE A 985 -21.39 -24.56 -25.29
CA ILE A 985 -20.04 -24.40 -25.83
C ILE A 985 -19.49 -22.98 -25.65
N ASP A 986 -18.17 -22.89 -25.46
CA ASP A 986 -17.45 -21.65 -25.18
C ASP A 986 -17.28 -20.70 -26.40
N ARG A 987 -17.94 -21.01 -27.51
CA ARG A 987 -17.93 -20.30 -28.79
C ARG A 987 -19.36 -20.22 -29.31
N SER A 988 -19.69 -19.15 -30.02
CA SER A 988 -20.99 -19.03 -30.68
C SER A 988 -20.85 -19.13 -32.20
N TYR A 989 -21.90 -19.60 -32.85
CA TYR A 989 -21.95 -19.73 -34.30
C TYR A 989 -23.33 -19.33 -34.82
N TYR A 990 -23.43 -19.10 -36.12
CA TYR A 990 -24.68 -18.90 -36.82
C TYR A 990 -25.13 -20.21 -37.45
N SER A 991 -26.41 -20.55 -37.28
CA SER A 991 -27.02 -21.75 -37.85
C SER A 991 -27.99 -21.37 -38.95
N GLY A 992 -27.92 -22.06 -40.09
CA GLY A 992 -28.84 -21.98 -41.20
C GLY A 992 -29.41 -23.37 -41.45
N VAL A 993 -30.72 -23.53 -41.37
CA VAL A 993 -31.40 -24.79 -41.66
C VAL A 993 -32.32 -24.60 -42.84
N LEU A 994 -32.13 -25.40 -43.88
CA LEU A 994 -33.01 -25.43 -45.05
C LEU A 994 -33.63 -26.81 -45.16
N THR A 995 -34.95 -26.87 -45.37
CA THR A 995 -35.66 -28.12 -45.67
C THR A 995 -36.21 -28.03 -47.09
N PHE A 996 -35.96 -29.05 -47.92
CA PHE A 996 -36.47 -29.11 -49.28
C PHE A 996 -36.83 -30.55 -49.68
N ILE A 997 -37.65 -30.70 -50.72
CA ILE A 997 -38.01 -32.00 -51.29
C ILE A 997 -37.44 -32.06 -52.69
N LYS A 998 -36.56 -33.03 -52.96
CA LYS A 998 -36.06 -33.33 -54.30
C LYS A 998 -36.99 -34.33 -54.98
N ASN A 999 -37.55 -33.96 -56.13
CA ASN A 999 -38.32 -34.88 -56.98
C ASN A 999 -37.39 -35.49 -58.05
N PHE A 1000 -37.44 -36.81 -58.23
CA PHE A 1000 -36.65 -37.49 -59.27
C PHE A 1000 -37.51 -37.84 -60.50
N ASN A 1001 -37.07 -37.39 -61.68
CA ASN A 1001 -37.84 -37.54 -62.92
C ASN A 1001 -37.45 -38.75 -63.81
N ASN A 1002 -36.37 -39.51 -63.55
CA ASN A 1002 -36.02 -40.81 -64.17
C ASN A 1002 -34.73 -41.41 -63.57
N LYS A 1003 -34.42 -42.70 -63.84
CA LYS A 1003 -33.26 -43.48 -63.34
C LYS A 1003 -31.89 -42.91 -63.72
N ASN A 1004 -31.43 -41.86 -63.05
CA ASN A 1004 -30.04 -41.41 -63.09
C ASN A 1004 -29.53 -41.06 -61.69
N ASN A 1005 -28.25 -41.34 -61.44
CA ASN A 1005 -27.54 -40.91 -60.23
C ASN A 1005 -27.69 -39.39 -60.07
N THR A 1006 -28.21 -38.95 -58.93
CA THR A 1006 -28.40 -37.53 -58.63
C THR A 1006 -27.48 -37.16 -57.47
N HIS A 1007 -26.88 -35.98 -57.53
CA HIS A 1007 -26.07 -35.45 -56.44
C HIS A 1007 -26.67 -34.16 -55.91
N ILE A 1008 -26.61 -33.98 -54.59
CA ILE A 1008 -26.94 -32.73 -53.91
C ILE A 1008 -25.61 -32.07 -53.60
N THR A 1009 -25.39 -30.90 -54.19
CA THR A 1009 -24.20 -30.09 -53.95
C THR A 1009 -24.60 -28.86 -53.15
N ALA A 1010 -24.03 -28.73 -51.96
CA ALA A 1010 -24.14 -27.53 -51.14
C ALA A 1010 -22.77 -26.84 -51.11
N THR A 1011 -22.73 -25.57 -51.50
CA THR A 1011 -21.49 -24.78 -51.59
C THR A 1011 -21.65 -23.48 -50.82
N TYR A 1012 -20.66 -23.15 -50.00
CA TYR A 1012 -20.58 -21.81 -49.42
C TYR A 1012 -20.04 -20.82 -50.46
N ASP A 1013 -20.81 -19.75 -50.71
CA ASP A 1013 -20.56 -18.76 -51.77
C ASP A 1013 -19.15 -18.12 -51.66
N ASN A 1014 -18.69 -17.92 -50.41
CA ASN A 1014 -17.44 -17.21 -50.09
C ASN A 1014 -16.28 -18.12 -49.65
N SER A 1015 -16.30 -19.44 -49.87
CA SER A 1015 -15.17 -20.30 -49.41
C SER A 1015 -14.76 -21.45 -50.31
N ASN A 1016 -15.38 -21.63 -51.48
CA ASN A 1016 -15.18 -22.80 -52.37
C ASN A 1016 -15.36 -24.17 -51.67
N LYS A 1017 -15.74 -24.23 -50.39
CA LYS A 1017 -16.05 -25.47 -49.69
C LYS A 1017 -17.37 -26.00 -50.22
N THR A 1018 -17.26 -27.10 -50.93
CA THR A 1018 -18.38 -27.79 -51.58
C THR A 1018 -18.54 -29.16 -50.95
N LEU A 1019 -19.72 -29.43 -50.40
CA LEU A 1019 -20.12 -30.78 -50.02
C LEU A 1019 -21.04 -31.33 -51.10
N THR A 1020 -20.58 -32.38 -51.79
CA THR A 1020 -21.41 -33.12 -52.75
C THR A 1020 -21.76 -34.48 -52.15
N ARG A 1021 -23.05 -34.72 -51.93
CA ARG A 1021 -23.58 -36.02 -51.53
C ARG A 1021 -24.22 -36.70 -52.74
N TYR A 1022 -23.82 -37.95 -53.00
CA TYR A 1022 -24.38 -38.77 -54.06
C TYR A 1022 -25.48 -39.66 -53.50
N TYR A 1023 -26.64 -39.67 -54.14
CA TYR A 1023 -27.75 -40.54 -53.79
C TYR A 1023 -28.09 -41.42 -55.00
N GLU A 1024 -28.13 -42.73 -54.78
CA GLU A 1024 -28.56 -43.70 -55.78
C GLU A 1024 -30.03 -44.06 -55.52
N VAL A 1025 -30.91 -43.73 -56.46
CA VAL A 1025 -32.34 -44.06 -56.37
C VAL A 1025 -32.58 -45.34 -57.16
N THR A 1026 -32.68 -46.46 -56.46
CA THR A 1026 -33.04 -47.75 -57.06
C THR A 1026 -34.55 -47.97 -56.99
N GLU A 1027 -35.17 -48.15 -58.16
CA GLU A 1027 -36.60 -48.44 -58.28
C GLU A 1027 -36.82 -49.92 -57.93
N ARG A 1028 -37.45 -50.19 -56.78
CA ARG A 1028 -37.84 -51.55 -56.38
C ARG A 1028 -39.06 -51.95 -57.23
N LYS A 1029 -38.90 -52.93 -58.12
CA LYS A 1029 -40.02 -53.53 -58.85
C LYS A 1029 -40.87 -54.40 -57.94
#